data_AF-A0A224AVK9-F1
#
_entry.id   AF-A0A224AVK9-F1
#
_cell.length_a   1.000
_cell.length_b   1.000
_cell.length_c   1.000
_cell.angle_alpha   90.00
_cell.angle_beta   90.00
_cell.angle_gamma   90.00
#
_symmetry.space_group_name_H-M   'P 1'
#
loop_
_entity.id
_entity.type
_entity.pdbx_description
1 polymer ?
#
loop_
_entity_poly.entity_id
_entity_poly.type
_entity_poly.pdbx_seq_one_letter_code
_entity_poly.pdbx_strand_id
1 'polypeptide(L)'
;MSEAEWPPGDNGEPDTGRADDWPSQPSGLMDLLGVAAVLLDADGRIVLWSPQAEELYGYSADEALGQYAARLLGHAERWDWVVNKFAEVMETGQSWGGAFPVRHKDGSTRLVELRNMRLLNDQGDFYALGLGTDSSTLREVERDVALSTRLISQSPIGLAILDTDLRYVAVNPALERMHGIPAKEHLGRYYREIMSSPKFEVTEAAMQQVLKTGLPLVDQATIVGFSPADPEHQHAWSISLYRLEDTHGRVLGVADLVVDVTERYQAAMEATETRRRLALIADGSARIGTTLEVEQTARELAEVTVPEFADVVAVDILDHVIDDHRPAAGDGSALFRALAVKTAYPTEAAQAADPPGRIAAYDADRLAARCVRTGRPILISHADANDLAHIARDDRAATLLTRAGVHSYMAVPLTARGHILGFLGLTRARDPRPFDEDDLAIAAELASRAAVCIDNARAHQSVRNAAETLQRSLLPDHPPHLPGLQVASRYLPAQAAYEVGGDWYDVLPLDGGKTALVVGDVMGSGIDAAATMGRLRTATAAFADLDLDPAQVLQHLDTITSRLEQYIATCVYAAYDPYRAECRIATAGHLPPVVVRSGKQPELLDLPTGTPLGVGGVPFETTPLSFGPGDQLVLYTDGLVETRHHPIDERLDILLGLLDAPNRPLEETCDQLLHDLRHPDNHDDIALLIARAQPFTPDQDHLQP
;
A
#
# COMPACT_ATOMS: atom_id res chain seq x y z
N MET A 1 -23.66 -61.50 81.08
CA MET A 1 -23.25 -60.90 82.37
C MET A 1 -21.82 -60.43 82.17
N SER A 2 -21.43 -59.17 82.28
CA SER A 2 -21.99 -57.93 82.83
C SER A 2 -21.09 -56.82 82.24
N GLU A 3 -21.67 -55.78 81.60
CA GLU A 3 -21.75 -54.39 82.10
C GLU A 3 -20.40 -53.77 82.49
N ALA A 4 -20.10 -52.49 82.33
CA ALA A 4 -20.66 -51.32 81.66
C ALA A 4 -19.61 -50.20 81.88
N GLU A 5 -19.65 -49.13 81.08
CA GLU A 5 -19.72 -47.73 81.54
C GLU A 5 -19.16 -46.75 80.49
N TRP A 6 -20.08 -45.91 80.01
CA TRP A 6 -19.85 -44.66 79.31
C TRP A 6 -19.66 -43.52 80.32
N PRO A 7 -19.00 -42.41 79.94
CA PRO A 7 -19.35 -41.08 80.46
C PRO A 7 -20.17 -40.25 79.44
N PRO A 8 -21.03 -39.32 79.93
CA PRO A 8 -21.97 -38.47 79.18
C PRO A 8 -21.26 -37.17 78.70
N GLY A 9 -21.77 -36.27 77.85
CA GLY A 9 -23.10 -35.97 77.29
C GLY A 9 -23.19 -34.44 77.08
N ASP A 10 -24.17 -34.00 76.26
CA ASP A 10 -24.62 -32.62 75.96
C ASP A 10 -23.87 -31.77 74.90
N ASN A 11 -24.54 -31.07 73.98
CA ASN A 11 -25.89 -31.13 73.39
C ASN A 11 -25.90 -30.09 72.25
N GLY A 12 -26.40 -30.47 71.07
CA GLY A 12 -26.61 -29.57 69.94
C GLY A 12 -27.43 -30.28 68.86
N GLU A 13 -28.62 -29.75 68.60
CA GLU A 13 -29.75 -30.24 67.80
C GLU A 13 -29.46 -30.78 66.37
N PRO A 14 -30.42 -31.55 65.79
CA PRO A 14 -30.15 -32.52 64.74
C PRO A 14 -30.16 -31.87 63.36
N ASP A 15 -29.03 -31.89 62.66
CA ASP A 15 -29.04 -31.70 61.21
C ASP A 15 -29.24 -33.07 60.56
N THR A 16 -30.33 -33.19 59.80
CA THR A 16 -30.80 -34.40 59.15
C THR A 16 -29.81 -34.88 58.08
N GLY A 17 -28.78 -35.61 58.51
CA GLY A 17 -27.88 -36.35 57.65
C GLY A 17 -28.59 -37.54 57.02
N ARG A 18 -29.20 -37.32 55.85
CA ARG A 18 -29.54 -38.40 54.90
C ARG A 18 -28.24 -39.00 54.38
N ALA A 19 -27.85 -40.15 54.90
CA ALA A 19 -26.97 -41.07 54.19
C ALA A 19 -27.84 -42.09 53.45
N ASP A 20 -27.60 -42.14 52.14
CA ASP A 20 -27.81 -43.26 51.20
C ASP A 20 -29.13 -44.02 51.22
N ASP A 21 -29.94 -43.77 50.18
CA ASP A 21 -30.71 -44.79 49.49
C ASP A 21 -30.91 -44.38 48.02
N TRP A 22 -30.33 -45.12 47.10
CA TRP A 22 -30.51 -44.97 45.64
C TRP A 22 -31.99 -45.21 45.26
N PRO A 23 -32.50 -44.56 44.20
CA PRO A 23 -32.49 -45.27 42.92
C PRO A 23 -32.02 -44.41 41.76
N SER A 24 -31.09 -44.98 40.99
CA SER A 24 -30.65 -44.48 39.70
C SER A 24 -31.89 -44.40 38.82
N GLN A 25 -32.21 -43.23 38.28
CA GLN A 25 -33.30 -43.12 37.30
C GLN A 25 -33.03 -44.09 36.13
N PRO A 26 -34.05 -44.82 35.64
CA PRO A 26 -33.87 -45.87 34.65
C PRO A 26 -33.16 -45.36 33.39
N SER A 27 -32.25 -46.18 32.88
CA SER A 27 -31.43 -45.88 31.71
C SER A 27 -32.28 -45.79 30.43
N GLY A 28 -32.18 -44.68 29.68
CA GLY A 28 -32.99 -44.43 28.49
C GLY A 28 -32.88 -45.46 27.35
N LEU A 29 -31.82 -46.28 27.32
CA LEU A 29 -31.67 -47.35 26.33
C LEU A 29 -32.69 -48.49 26.54
N MET A 30 -32.99 -48.84 27.80
CA MET A 30 -33.93 -49.93 28.11
C MET A 30 -35.37 -49.52 27.81
N ASP A 31 -35.69 -48.25 28.02
CA ASP A 31 -36.99 -47.67 27.67
C ASP A 31 -37.13 -47.57 26.14
N LEU A 32 -36.07 -47.15 25.43
CA LEU A 32 -36.07 -47.08 23.98
C LEU A 32 -36.17 -48.46 23.30
N LEU A 33 -35.59 -49.50 23.90
CA LEU A 33 -35.70 -50.87 23.43
C LEU A 33 -37.05 -51.53 23.78
N GLY A 34 -37.85 -50.95 24.67
CA GLY A 34 -39.19 -51.46 25.03
C GLY A 34 -39.21 -52.94 25.40
N VAL A 35 -38.31 -53.36 26.31
CA VAL A 35 -38.09 -54.79 26.62
C VAL A 35 -39.34 -55.41 27.26
N ALA A 36 -39.99 -56.32 26.54
CA ALA A 36 -41.12 -57.12 26.99
C ALA A 36 -40.65 -58.27 27.89
N ALA A 37 -41.35 -58.50 28.99
CA ALA A 37 -41.10 -59.62 29.91
C ALA A 37 -42.33 -60.53 30.00
N VAL A 38 -42.11 -61.82 29.77
CA VAL A 38 -43.15 -62.85 29.79
C VAL A 38 -42.66 -64.01 30.67
N LEU A 39 -43.46 -64.44 31.65
CA LEU A 39 -43.12 -65.60 32.49
C LEU A 39 -44.04 -66.76 32.14
N LEU A 40 -43.46 -67.94 31.93
CA LEU A 40 -44.18 -69.19 31.66
C LEU A 40 -44.02 -70.16 32.81
N ASP A 41 -45.09 -70.91 33.15
CA ASP A 41 -45.01 -72.04 34.08
C ASP A 41 -44.40 -73.29 33.42
N ALA A 42 -44.25 -74.37 34.19
CA ALA A 42 -43.69 -75.64 33.73
C ALA A 42 -44.45 -76.29 32.56
N ASP A 43 -45.74 -75.95 32.39
CA ASP A 43 -46.60 -76.43 31.30
C ASP A 43 -46.57 -75.51 30.07
N GLY A 44 -45.82 -74.40 30.12
CA GLY A 44 -45.70 -73.43 29.04
C GLY A 44 -46.88 -72.45 28.95
N ARG A 45 -47.62 -72.25 30.04
CA ARG A 45 -48.69 -71.25 30.14
C ARG A 45 -48.15 -69.93 30.64
N ILE A 46 -48.69 -68.83 30.11
CA ILE A 46 -48.28 -67.48 30.49
C ILE A 46 -48.84 -67.17 31.88
N VAL A 47 -47.95 -66.94 32.84
CA VAL A 47 -48.30 -66.54 34.23
C VAL A 47 -47.94 -65.08 34.54
N LEU A 48 -47.09 -64.46 33.73
CA LEU A 48 -46.81 -63.02 33.78
C LEU A 48 -46.75 -62.43 32.38
N TRP A 49 -47.33 -61.25 32.23
CA TRP A 49 -47.34 -60.47 31.00
C TRP A 49 -47.04 -59.01 31.33
N SER A 50 -45.92 -58.48 30.86
CA SER A 50 -45.56 -57.08 31.12
C SER A 50 -46.33 -56.11 30.21
N PRO A 51 -46.47 -54.82 30.60
CA PRO A 51 -47.06 -53.79 29.73
C PRO A 51 -46.36 -53.69 28.36
N GLN A 52 -45.03 -53.78 28.33
CA GLN A 52 -44.25 -53.81 27.09
C GLN A 52 -44.54 -55.05 26.23
N ALA A 53 -44.97 -56.16 26.84
CA ALA A 53 -45.45 -57.33 26.09
C ALA A 53 -46.80 -57.07 25.41
N GLU A 54 -47.68 -56.26 26.02
CA GLU A 54 -48.92 -55.82 25.36
C GLU A 54 -48.62 -54.98 24.11
N GLU A 55 -47.65 -54.07 24.20
CA GLU A 55 -47.23 -53.22 23.07
C GLU A 55 -46.52 -54.03 21.97
N LEU A 56 -45.62 -54.94 22.37
CA LEU A 56 -44.81 -55.72 21.43
C LEU A 56 -45.62 -56.78 20.68
N TYR A 57 -46.55 -57.47 21.36
CA TYR A 57 -47.30 -58.61 20.82
C TYR A 57 -48.78 -58.30 20.53
N GLY A 58 -49.32 -57.20 21.06
CA GLY A 58 -50.67 -56.68 20.76
C GLY A 58 -51.80 -57.25 21.61
N TYR A 59 -51.51 -58.23 22.49
CA TYR A 59 -52.49 -58.87 23.37
C TYR A 59 -52.48 -58.21 24.74
N SER A 60 -53.65 -57.91 25.31
CA SER A 60 -53.72 -57.45 26.71
C SER A 60 -53.38 -58.58 27.67
N ALA A 61 -52.98 -58.26 28.91
CA ALA A 61 -52.71 -59.24 29.95
C ALA A 61 -53.90 -60.19 30.17
N ASP A 62 -55.14 -59.66 30.13
CA ASP A 62 -56.37 -60.46 30.26
C ASP A 62 -56.55 -61.50 29.13
N GLU A 63 -56.04 -61.21 27.93
CA GLU A 63 -56.09 -62.11 26.79
C GLU A 63 -54.95 -63.13 26.79
N ALA A 64 -53.78 -62.74 27.31
CA ALA A 64 -52.56 -63.53 27.27
C ALA A 64 -52.40 -64.49 28.47
N LEU A 65 -52.78 -64.06 29.68
CA LEU A 65 -52.60 -64.85 30.90
C LEU A 65 -53.40 -66.16 30.87
N GLY A 66 -52.75 -67.24 31.32
CA GLY A 66 -53.31 -68.61 31.32
C GLY A 66 -53.32 -69.31 29.96
N GLN A 67 -53.04 -68.60 28.86
CA GLN A 67 -52.92 -69.19 27.53
C GLN A 67 -51.56 -69.87 27.34
N TYR A 68 -51.50 -70.85 26.44
CA TYR A 68 -50.24 -71.47 26.03
C TYR A 68 -49.44 -70.53 25.12
N ALA A 69 -48.23 -70.18 25.54
CA ALA A 69 -47.41 -69.20 24.82
C ALA A 69 -47.08 -69.63 23.38
N ALA A 70 -46.79 -70.91 23.16
CA ALA A 70 -46.54 -71.46 21.83
C ALA A 70 -47.74 -71.29 20.89
N ARG A 71 -48.97 -71.31 21.42
CA ARG A 71 -50.21 -71.20 20.65
C ARG A 71 -50.61 -69.75 20.39
N LEU A 72 -50.32 -68.85 21.32
CA LEU A 72 -50.61 -67.43 21.24
C LEU A 72 -49.58 -66.69 20.36
N LEU A 73 -48.29 -66.97 20.56
CA LEU A 73 -47.17 -66.24 19.95
C LEU A 73 -46.49 -67.02 18.80
N GLY A 74 -46.57 -68.35 18.79
CA GLY A 74 -45.89 -69.20 17.81
C GLY A 74 -46.68 -69.40 16.52
N HIS A 75 -45.96 -69.52 15.40
CA HIS A 75 -46.54 -69.92 14.11
C HIS A 75 -46.83 -71.43 14.10
N ALA A 76 -47.99 -71.86 13.60
CA ALA A 76 -48.45 -73.26 13.67
C ALA A 76 -47.47 -74.27 13.05
N GLU A 77 -46.73 -73.87 12.03
CA GLU A 77 -45.73 -74.69 11.33
C GLU A 77 -44.41 -74.89 12.12
N ARG A 78 -44.22 -74.17 13.24
CA ARG A 78 -42.98 -74.22 14.05
C ARG A 78 -43.22 -74.56 15.52
N TRP A 79 -44.43 -74.98 15.89
CA TRP A 79 -44.79 -75.28 17.29
C TRP A 79 -43.90 -76.36 17.91
N ASP A 80 -43.64 -77.47 17.19
CA ASP A 80 -42.81 -78.55 17.71
C ASP A 80 -41.40 -78.08 18.06
N TRP A 81 -40.84 -77.17 17.25
CA TRP A 81 -39.52 -76.61 17.50
C TRP A 81 -39.50 -75.67 18.72
N VAL A 82 -40.52 -74.81 18.88
CA VAL A 82 -40.64 -73.89 20.04
C VAL A 82 -40.80 -74.68 21.34
N VAL A 83 -41.64 -75.72 21.33
CA VAL A 83 -41.85 -76.59 22.50
C VAL A 83 -40.59 -77.36 22.86
N ASN A 84 -39.87 -77.92 21.86
CA ASN A 84 -38.60 -78.61 22.11
C ASN A 84 -37.52 -77.68 22.68
N LYS A 85 -37.42 -76.45 22.17
CA LYS A 85 -36.48 -75.45 22.70
C LYS A 85 -36.84 -74.98 24.11
N PHE A 86 -38.13 -74.83 24.40
CA PHE A 86 -38.60 -74.56 25.75
C PHE A 86 -38.24 -75.71 26.70
N ALA A 87 -38.51 -76.96 26.32
CA ALA A 87 -38.15 -78.14 27.11
C ALA A 87 -36.63 -78.22 27.36
N GLU A 88 -35.80 -77.94 26.36
CA GLU A 88 -34.33 -77.92 26.49
C GLU A 88 -33.84 -76.88 27.51
N VAL A 89 -34.39 -75.67 27.50
CA VAL A 89 -34.08 -74.63 28.49
C VAL A 89 -34.52 -75.06 29.90
N MET A 90 -35.68 -75.71 30.00
CA MET A 90 -36.23 -76.18 31.27
C MET A 90 -35.46 -77.38 31.85
N GLU A 91 -34.96 -78.29 31.02
CA GLU A 91 -34.17 -79.45 31.45
C GLU A 91 -32.74 -79.06 31.81
N THR A 92 -32.06 -78.35 30.92
CA THR A 92 -30.61 -78.05 31.05
C THR A 92 -30.33 -76.85 31.96
N GLY A 93 -31.30 -75.94 32.11
CA GLY A 93 -31.11 -74.65 32.77
C GLY A 93 -30.23 -73.67 32.01
N GLN A 94 -29.78 -74.00 30.80
CA GLN A 94 -29.01 -73.07 29.96
C GLN A 94 -29.94 -72.04 29.33
N SER A 95 -29.56 -70.77 29.38
CA SER A 95 -30.31 -69.72 28.68
C SER A 95 -30.16 -69.86 27.17
N TRP A 96 -31.24 -69.58 26.45
CA TRP A 96 -31.25 -69.57 24.99
C TRP A 96 -31.64 -68.18 24.50
N GLY A 97 -31.01 -67.71 23.43
CA GLY A 97 -31.33 -66.42 22.82
C GLY A 97 -31.22 -66.43 21.31
N GLY A 98 -32.11 -65.66 20.64
CA GLY A 98 -32.03 -65.37 19.21
C GLY A 98 -33.29 -64.73 18.65
N ALA A 99 -33.17 -64.22 17.42
CA ALA A 99 -34.28 -63.64 16.66
C ALA A 99 -35.29 -64.72 16.23
N PHE A 100 -36.56 -64.55 16.60
CA PHE A 100 -37.64 -65.47 16.26
C PHE A 100 -38.89 -64.74 15.74
N PRO A 101 -39.53 -65.22 14.65
CA PRO A 101 -40.76 -64.63 14.15
C PRO A 101 -41.94 -64.97 15.07
N VAL A 102 -42.50 -63.96 15.71
CA VAL A 102 -43.67 -64.05 16.59
C VAL A 102 -44.90 -63.48 15.88
N ARG A 103 -46.05 -64.11 16.07
CA ARG A 103 -47.33 -63.62 15.56
C ARG A 103 -47.87 -62.51 16.45
N HIS A 104 -48.17 -61.37 15.85
CA HIS A 104 -48.84 -60.25 16.50
C HIS A 104 -50.37 -60.40 16.37
N LYS A 105 -51.14 -59.76 17.27
CA LYS A 105 -52.61 -59.85 17.32
C LYS A 105 -53.32 -59.47 16.01
N ASP A 106 -52.79 -58.51 15.26
CA ASP A 106 -53.33 -58.09 13.96
C ASP A 106 -53.11 -59.11 12.83
N GLY A 107 -52.46 -60.24 13.11
CA GLY A 107 -52.15 -61.29 12.15
C GLY A 107 -50.82 -61.11 11.42
N SER A 108 -50.10 -60.01 11.64
CA SER A 108 -48.74 -59.81 11.14
C SER A 108 -47.73 -60.66 11.91
N THR A 109 -46.55 -60.85 11.32
CA THR A 109 -45.42 -61.53 11.97
C THR A 109 -44.33 -60.50 12.23
N ARG A 110 -43.87 -60.39 13.48
CA ARG A 110 -42.76 -59.52 13.90
C ARG A 110 -41.55 -60.38 14.26
N LEU A 111 -40.36 -59.94 13.88
CA LEU A 111 -39.12 -60.60 14.28
C LEU A 111 -38.72 -60.05 15.65
N VAL A 112 -38.73 -60.89 16.68
CA VAL A 112 -38.43 -60.49 18.06
C VAL A 112 -37.12 -61.12 18.50
N GLU A 113 -36.19 -60.33 19.03
CA GLU A 113 -35.00 -60.83 19.67
C GLU A 113 -35.39 -61.31 21.07
N LEU A 114 -35.46 -62.64 21.26
CA LEU A 114 -35.90 -63.25 22.51
C LEU A 114 -34.73 -63.87 23.27
N ARG A 115 -34.73 -63.72 24.59
CA ARG A 115 -33.91 -64.51 25.51
C ARG A 115 -34.79 -65.21 26.52
N ASN A 116 -34.68 -66.53 26.57
CA ASN A 116 -35.39 -67.37 27.52
C ASN A 116 -34.41 -67.93 28.56
N MET A 117 -34.79 -67.86 29.84
CA MET A 117 -33.99 -68.37 30.95
C MET A 117 -34.89 -69.08 31.97
N ARG A 118 -34.36 -70.13 32.60
CA ARG A 118 -35.06 -70.89 33.66
C ARG A 118 -34.89 -70.19 35.00
N LEU A 119 -36.00 -69.93 35.68
CA LEU A 119 -36.09 -69.45 37.05
C LEU A 119 -36.57 -70.57 37.97
N LEU A 120 -36.18 -70.50 39.23
CA LEU A 120 -36.59 -71.41 40.30
C LEU A 120 -37.32 -70.57 41.36
N ASN A 121 -38.45 -71.07 41.86
CA ASN A 121 -39.05 -70.52 43.07
C ASN A 121 -38.46 -71.19 44.35
N ASP A 122 -38.91 -70.71 45.50
CA ASP A 122 -38.54 -71.23 46.83
C ASP A 122 -39.10 -72.63 47.13
N GLN A 123 -40.05 -73.11 46.32
CA GLN A 123 -40.66 -74.45 46.40
C GLN A 123 -40.00 -75.47 45.46
N GLY A 124 -39.05 -75.03 44.62
CA GLY A 124 -38.34 -75.88 43.65
C GLY A 124 -39.05 -76.03 42.31
N ASP A 125 -40.13 -75.29 42.06
CA ASP A 125 -40.79 -75.24 40.74
C ASP A 125 -40.00 -74.40 39.76
N PHE A 126 -40.12 -74.75 38.48
CA PHE A 126 -39.43 -74.08 37.39
C PHE A 126 -40.37 -73.16 36.62
N TYR A 127 -39.88 -71.96 36.30
CA TYR A 127 -40.52 -71.02 35.39
C TYR A 127 -39.56 -70.65 34.26
N ALA A 128 -40.07 -70.20 33.12
CA ALA A 128 -39.24 -69.62 32.06
C ALA A 128 -39.53 -68.13 31.93
N LEU A 129 -38.51 -67.28 32.11
CA LEU A 129 -38.58 -65.85 31.80
C LEU A 129 -38.11 -65.61 30.37
N GLY A 130 -39.01 -65.14 29.53
CA GLY A 130 -38.73 -64.61 28.20
C GLY A 130 -38.62 -63.09 28.22
N LEU A 131 -37.46 -62.57 27.85
CA LEU A 131 -37.24 -61.16 27.56
C LEU A 131 -37.21 -60.97 26.05
N GLY A 132 -38.08 -60.12 25.51
CA GLY A 132 -38.21 -59.88 24.07
C GLY A 132 -38.15 -58.40 23.72
N THR A 133 -37.49 -58.06 22.63
CA THR A 133 -37.54 -56.71 22.03
C THR A 133 -37.72 -56.83 20.51
N ASP A 134 -38.32 -55.83 19.88
CA ASP A 134 -38.45 -55.79 18.42
C ASP A 134 -37.05 -55.77 17.77
N SER A 135 -36.77 -56.75 16.92
CA SER A 135 -35.48 -56.87 16.25
C SER A 135 -35.21 -55.70 15.30
N SER A 136 -36.25 -55.05 14.76
CA SER A 136 -36.10 -53.86 13.91
C SER A 136 -35.64 -52.64 14.71
N THR A 137 -36.24 -52.38 15.88
CA THR A 137 -35.81 -51.33 16.81
C THR A 137 -34.40 -51.59 17.33
N LEU A 138 -34.09 -52.82 17.74
CA LEU A 138 -32.75 -53.18 18.20
C LEU A 138 -31.69 -52.96 17.11
N ARG A 139 -31.96 -53.38 15.87
CA ARG A 139 -31.05 -53.18 14.73
C ARG A 139 -30.90 -51.71 14.36
N GLU A 140 -31.95 -50.91 14.50
CA GLU A 140 -31.88 -49.46 14.27
C GLU A 140 -30.95 -48.80 15.29
N VAL A 141 -31.11 -49.11 16.58
CA VAL A 141 -30.22 -48.63 17.65
C VAL A 141 -28.78 -49.12 17.44
N GLU A 142 -28.58 -50.41 17.14
CA GLU A 142 -27.25 -50.96 16.85
C GLU A 142 -26.61 -50.28 15.64
N ARG A 143 -27.38 -50.03 14.58
CA ARG A 143 -26.92 -49.31 13.37
C ARG A 143 -26.54 -47.88 13.72
N ASP A 144 -27.36 -47.17 14.47
CA ASP A 144 -27.15 -45.75 14.78
C ASP A 144 -25.97 -45.56 15.74
N VAL A 145 -25.81 -46.46 16.73
CA VAL A 145 -24.61 -46.53 17.57
C VAL A 145 -23.39 -46.86 16.73
N ALA A 146 -23.44 -47.90 15.89
CA ALA A 146 -22.31 -48.28 15.03
C ALA A 146 -21.93 -47.17 14.04
N LEU A 147 -22.90 -46.46 13.48
CA LEU A 147 -22.71 -45.32 12.60
C LEU A 147 -22.06 -44.16 13.37
N SER A 148 -22.59 -43.80 14.53
CA SER A 148 -22.05 -42.72 15.37
C SER A 148 -20.62 -43.01 15.82
N THR A 149 -20.34 -44.23 16.30
CA THR A 149 -18.99 -44.66 16.67
C THR A 149 -18.05 -44.60 15.47
N ARG A 150 -18.46 -45.09 14.29
CA ARG A 150 -17.61 -45.03 13.08
C ARG A 150 -17.37 -43.60 12.62
N LEU A 151 -18.39 -42.74 12.62
CA LEU A 151 -18.26 -41.33 12.27
C LEU A 151 -17.28 -40.62 13.20
N ILE A 152 -17.37 -40.85 14.52
CA ILE A 152 -16.45 -40.25 15.50
C ILE A 152 -15.02 -40.78 15.32
N SER A 153 -14.85 -42.11 15.22
CA SER A 153 -13.52 -42.74 15.17
C SER A 153 -12.78 -42.53 13.86
N GLN A 154 -13.50 -42.44 12.72
CA GLN A 154 -12.92 -42.21 11.39
C GLN A 154 -12.93 -40.73 10.97
N SER A 155 -13.52 -39.84 11.78
CA SER A 155 -13.49 -38.41 11.52
C SER A 155 -12.04 -37.91 11.43
N PRO A 156 -11.71 -37.08 10.42
CA PRO A 156 -10.44 -36.36 10.38
C PRO A 156 -10.42 -35.15 11.33
N ILE A 157 -11.57 -34.77 11.88
CA ILE A 157 -11.75 -33.66 12.82
C ILE A 157 -11.51 -34.18 14.25
N GLY A 158 -10.74 -33.44 15.03
CA GLY A 158 -10.54 -33.71 16.45
C GLY A 158 -11.85 -33.51 17.22
N LEU A 159 -12.28 -34.52 17.97
CA LEU A 159 -13.49 -34.47 18.78
C LEU A 159 -13.13 -34.79 20.23
N ALA A 160 -13.56 -33.92 21.14
CA ALA A 160 -13.56 -34.17 22.57
C ALA A 160 -14.94 -33.92 23.17
N ILE A 161 -15.24 -34.65 24.23
CA ILE A 161 -16.35 -34.34 25.13
C ILE A 161 -15.72 -34.04 26.48
N LEU A 162 -16.04 -32.89 27.04
CA LEU A 162 -15.67 -32.51 28.39
C LEU A 162 -16.91 -32.42 29.28
N ASP A 163 -16.79 -32.82 30.54
CA ASP A 163 -17.87 -32.67 31.52
C ASP A 163 -18.10 -31.20 31.93
N THR A 164 -19.02 -30.96 32.86
CA THR A 164 -19.33 -29.61 33.36
C THR A 164 -18.19 -28.94 34.12
N ASP A 165 -17.20 -29.71 34.59
CA ASP A 165 -15.98 -29.22 35.24
C ASP A 165 -14.80 -29.09 34.25
N LEU A 166 -15.08 -29.26 32.95
CA LEU A 166 -14.11 -29.24 31.85
C LEU A 166 -13.02 -30.32 31.96
N ARG A 167 -13.40 -31.53 32.39
CA ARG A 167 -12.55 -32.73 32.32
C ARG A 167 -12.89 -33.56 31.10
N TYR A 168 -11.90 -34.11 30.42
CA TYR A 168 -12.13 -34.96 29.25
C TYR A 168 -12.85 -36.27 29.62
N VAL A 169 -13.99 -36.51 28.98
CA VAL A 169 -14.82 -37.72 29.11
C VAL A 169 -14.67 -38.64 27.90
N ALA A 170 -14.45 -38.06 26.72
CA ALA A 170 -14.19 -38.80 25.51
C ALA A 170 -13.29 -37.99 24.58
N VAL A 171 -12.43 -38.67 23.83
CA VAL A 171 -11.64 -38.08 22.73
C VAL A 171 -11.58 -39.07 21.58
N ASN A 172 -11.54 -38.58 20.34
CA ASN A 172 -11.42 -39.43 19.16
C ASN A 172 -9.96 -39.56 18.68
N PRO A 173 -9.66 -40.54 17.79
CA PRO A 173 -8.31 -40.76 17.29
C PRO A 173 -7.69 -39.59 16.52
N ALA A 174 -8.50 -38.69 15.95
CA ALA A 174 -7.98 -37.49 15.31
C ALA A 174 -7.43 -36.50 16.32
N LEU A 175 -8.12 -36.27 17.43
CA LEU A 175 -7.64 -35.38 18.49
C LEU A 175 -6.40 -35.96 19.19
N GLU A 176 -6.34 -37.28 19.39
CA GLU A 176 -5.13 -37.95 19.90
C GLU A 176 -3.91 -37.65 19.03
N ARG A 177 -4.06 -37.68 17.70
CA ARG A 177 -2.98 -37.34 16.76
C ARG A 177 -2.62 -35.86 16.80
N MET A 178 -3.63 -34.97 16.85
CA MET A 178 -3.41 -33.53 16.92
C MET A 178 -2.65 -33.12 18.19
N HIS A 179 -3.00 -33.71 19.34
CA HIS A 179 -2.32 -33.43 20.62
C HIS A 179 -1.06 -34.26 20.84
N GLY A 180 -0.93 -35.41 20.18
CA GLY A 180 0.18 -36.35 20.40
C GLY A 180 0.05 -37.13 21.71
N ILE A 181 -1.15 -37.14 22.31
CA ILE A 181 -1.44 -37.72 23.62
C ILE A 181 -2.51 -38.81 23.45
N PRO A 182 -2.31 -40.03 23.97
CA PRO A 182 -3.32 -41.08 23.92
C PRO A 182 -4.60 -40.73 24.69
N ALA A 183 -5.73 -41.30 24.30
CA ALA A 183 -7.04 -41.05 24.91
C ALA A 183 -7.02 -41.34 26.41
N LYS A 184 -6.41 -42.46 26.82
CA LYS A 184 -6.22 -42.86 28.22
C LYS A 184 -5.52 -41.79 29.10
N GLU A 185 -4.73 -40.90 28.49
CA GLU A 185 -4.00 -39.84 29.18
C GLU A 185 -4.76 -38.50 29.15
N HIS A 186 -5.78 -38.36 28.29
CA HIS A 186 -6.74 -37.27 28.35
C HIS A 186 -7.81 -37.50 29.43
N LEU A 187 -8.37 -38.72 29.48
CA LEU A 187 -9.56 -39.01 30.28
C LEU A 187 -9.39 -38.63 31.76
N GLY A 188 -10.37 -37.88 32.28
CA GLY A 188 -10.42 -37.41 33.66
C GLY A 188 -9.53 -36.20 34.00
N ARG A 189 -8.65 -35.77 33.08
CA ARG A 189 -7.83 -34.57 33.26
C ARG A 189 -8.58 -33.31 32.84
N TYR A 190 -8.24 -32.19 33.45
CA TYR A 190 -8.78 -30.88 33.08
C TYR A 190 -8.23 -30.41 31.74
N TYR A 191 -9.05 -29.64 30.99
CA TYR A 191 -8.64 -29.02 29.72
C TYR A 191 -7.28 -28.31 29.82
N ARG A 192 -7.11 -27.44 30.82
CA ARG A 192 -5.87 -26.68 31.09
C ARG A 192 -4.65 -27.50 31.48
N GLU A 193 -4.83 -28.73 31.95
CA GLU A 193 -3.70 -29.62 32.26
C GLU A 193 -3.08 -30.20 30.99
N ILE A 194 -3.89 -30.39 29.95
CA ILE A 194 -3.44 -30.83 28.62
C ILE A 194 -3.00 -29.62 27.79
N MET A 195 -3.82 -28.58 27.74
CA MET A 195 -3.61 -27.37 26.94
C MET A 195 -3.08 -26.23 27.81
N SER A 196 -1.79 -26.29 28.16
CA SER A 196 -1.18 -25.44 29.20
C SER A 196 -0.65 -24.07 28.72
N SER A 197 -0.64 -23.80 27.41
CA SER A 197 -0.21 -22.50 26.88
C SER A 197 -1.26 -21.40 27.18
N PRO A 198 -0.85 -20.18 27.57
CA PRO A 198 -1.78 -19.07 27.86
C PRO A 198 -2.73 -18.74 26.71
N LYS A 199 -2.37 -19.08 25.47
CA LYS A 199 -3.23 -18.89 24.29
C LYS A 199 -4.54 -19.70 24.35
N PHE A 200 -4.57 -20.80 25.12
CA PHE A 200 -5.75 -21.67 25.24
C PHE A 200 -6.69 -21.29 26.39
N GLU A 201 -6.32 -20.32 27.24
CA GLU A 201 -7.20 -19.80 28.30
C GLU A 201 -8.48 -19.17 27.71
N VAL A 202 -8.35 -18.56 26.52
CA VAL A 202 -9.49 -18.00 25.78
C VAL A 202 -10.50 -19.09 25.40
N THR A 203 -10.03 -20.28 25.03
CA THR A 203 -10.90 -21.42 24.72
C THR A 203 -11.60 -21.93 25.97
N GLU A 204 -10.89 -22.06 27.09
CA GLU A 204 -11.48 -22.53 28.35
C GLU A 204 -12.59 -21.57 28.82
N ALA A 205 -12.34 -20.26 28.74
CA ALA A 205 -13.35 -19.24 29.03
C ALA A 205 -14.56 -19.35 28.07
N ALA A 206 -14.33 -19.62 26.80
CA ALA A 206 -15.39 -19.86 25.82
C ALA A 206 -16.21 -21.12 26.14
N MET A 207 -15.57 -22.22 26.56
CA MET A 207 -16.26 -23.45 27.00
C MET A 207 -17.18 -23.16 28.20
N GLN A 208 -16.71 -22.42 29.20
CA GLN A 208 -17.53 -22.01 30.35
C GLN A 208 -18.73 -21.15 29.93
N GLN A 209 -18.53 -20.25 28.97
CA GLN A 209 -19.60 -19.42 28.43
C GLN A 209 -20.65 -20.24 27.66
N VAL A 210 -20.23 -21.22 26.87
CA VAL A 210 -21.14 -22.13 26.15
C VAL A 210 -21.94 -22.98 27.14
N LEU A 211 -21.31 -23.52 28.18
CA LEU A 211 -22.01 -24.25 29.25
C LEU A 211 -23.10 -23.38 29.90
N LYS A 212 -22.76 -22.13 30.24
CA LYS A 212 -23.67 -21.20 30.92
C LYS A 212 -24.82 -20.71 30.03
N THR A 213 -24.52 -20.38 28.77
CA THR A 213 -25.50 -19.72 27.88
C THR A 213 -26.27 -20.69 26.98
N GLY A 214 -25.67 -21.83 26.63
CA GLY A 214 -26.21 -22.77 25.64
C GLY A 214 -26.09 -22.32 24.20
N LEU A 215 -25.54 -21.13 23.95
CA LEU A 215 -25.28 -20.65 22.60
C LEU A 215 -24.02 -21.32 22.06
N PRO A 216 -24.09 -22.06 20.94
CA PRO A 216 -22.90 -22.69 20.37
C PRO A 216 -21.95 -21.63 19.82
N LEU A 217 -20.65 -21.91 19.92
CA LEU A 217 -19.61 -21.10 19.30
C LEU A 217 -19.05 -21.88 18.11
N VAL A 218 -19.17 -21.33 16.91
CA VAL A 218 -18.75 -22.02 15.67
C VAL A 218 -17.73 -21.16 14.94
N ASP A 219 -16.57 -21.74 14.63
CA ASP A 219 -15.49 -21.14 13.82
C ASP A 219 -15.01 -19.74 14.25
N GLN A 220 -15.25 -19.32 15.50
CA GLN A 220 -14.94 -17.95 15.95
C GLN A 220 -13.51 -17.78 16.48
N ALA A 221 -12.80 -18.87 16.78
CA ALA A 221 -11.45 -18.81 17.33
C ALA A 221 -10.48 -19.69 16.52
N THR A 222 -9.70 -19.06 15.63
CA THR A 222 -8.47 -19.68 15.12
C THR A 222 -7.37 -19.47 16.14
N ILE A 223 -6.89 -20.55 16.73
CA ILE A 223 -5.81 -20.50 17.71
C ILE A 223 -4.53 -20.97 17.04
N VAL A 224 -3.51 -20.10 17.08
CA VAL A 224 -2.18 -20.42 16.54
C VAL A 224 -1.23 -20.71 17.68
N GLY A 225 -0.69 -21.93 17.73
CA GLY A 225 0.17 -22.38 18.81
C GLY A 225 0.98 -23.62 18.45
N PHE A 226 1.76 -24.09 19.41
CA PHE A 226 2.47 -25.35 19.32
C PHE A 226 1.61 -26.45 19.93
N SER A 227 1.65 -27.64 19.35
CA SER A 227 1.02 -28.82 19.92
C SER A 227 2.07 -29.64 20.68
N PRO A 228 1.71 -30.41 21.72
CA PRO A 228 2.62 -31.41 22.27
C PRO A 228 3.07 -32.45 21.22
N ALA A 229 2.30 -32.68 20.15
CA ALA A 229 2.68 -33.56 19.04
C ALA A 229 3.79 -32.98 18.15
N ASP A 230 3.80 -31.66 17.97
CA ASP A 230 4.74 -30.92 17.14
C ASP A 230 5.12 -29.62 17.85
N PRO A 231 6.13 -29.70 18.76
CA PRO A 231 6.58 -28.54 19.52
C PRO A 231 7.49 -27.60 18.72
N GLU A 232 7.93 -28.00 17.52
CA GLU A 232 8.84 -27.21 16.69
C GLU A 232 8.10 -26.34 15.67
N HIS A 233 6.92 -26.77 15.19
CA HIS A 233 6.12 -26.03 14.22
C HIS A 233 4.85 -25.44 14.83
N GLN A 234 4.48 -24.25 14.35
CA GLN A 234 3.21 -23.64 14.70
C GLN A 234 2.08 -24.20 13.85
N HIS A 235 1.00 -24.57 14.51
CA HIS A 235 -0.25 -25.00 13.92
C HIS A 235 -1.35 -24.00 14.20
N ALA A 236 -2.36 -23.98 13.33
CA ALA A 236 -3.57 -23.18 13.49
C ALA A 236 -4.79 -24.10 13.58
N TRP A 237 -5.59 -23.96 14.63
CA TRP A 237 -6.82 -24.76 14.83
C TRP A 237 -8.06 -23.89 14.86
N SER A 238 -9.10 -24.28 14.13
CA SER A 238 -10.46 -23.73 14.28
C SER A 238 -11.21 -24.56 15.30
N ILE A 239 -11.71 -23.91 16.35
CA ILE A 239 -12.42 -24.57 17.46
C ILE A 239 -13.89 -24.20 17.42
N SER A 240 -14.75 -25.22 17.47
CA SER A 240 -16.21 -25.07 17.63
C SER A 240 -16.70 -25.82 18.87
N LEU A 241 -17.52 -25.16 19.66
CA LEU A 241 -17.96 -25.61 20.99
C LEU A 241 -19.49 -25.69 21.04
N TYR A 242 -20.00 -26.82 21.50
CA TYR A 242 -21.44 -27.09 21.62
C TYR A 242 -21.78 -27.62 23.00
N ARG A 243 -22.85 -27.12 23.62
CA ARG A 243 -23.35 -27.69 24.88
C ARG A 243 -24.02 -29.04 24.60
N LEU A 244 -23.66 -30.05 25.37
CA LEU A 244 -24.31 -31.37 25.33
C LEU A 244 -25.37 -31.48 26.42
N GLU A 245 -26.54 -31.99 26.07
CA GLU A 245 -27.68 -32.19 26.96
C GLU A 245 -28.23 -33.61 26.80
N ASP A 246 -28.77 -34.16 27.88
CA ASP A 246 -29.52 -35.43 27.82
C ASP A 246 -30.94 -35.22 27.27
N THR A 247 -31.69 -36.32 27.10
CA THR A 247 -33.07 -36.29 26.59
C THR A 247 -34.06 -35.54 27.50
N HIS A 248 -33.64 -35.18 28.71
CA HIS A 248 -34.43 -34.44 29.70
C HIS A 248 -33.93 -32.99 29.88
N GLY A 249 -33.00 -32.53 29.03
CA GLY A 249 -32.44 -31.17 29.06
C GLY A 249 -31.41 -30.93 30.16
N ARG A 250 -30.87 -31.99 30.80
CA ARG A 250 -29.75 -31.85 31.76
C ARG A 250 -28.45 -31.67 30.99
N VAL A 251 -27.68 -30.65 31.35
CA VAL A 251 -26.37 -30.37 30.75
C VAL A 251 -25.39 -31.47 31.15
N LEU A 252 -24.87 -32.19 30.16
CA LEU A 252 -23.87 -33.25 30.31
C LEU A 252 -22.44 -32.71 30.23
N GLY A 253 -22.25 -31.59 29.52
CA GLY A 253 -20.92 -31.02 29.29
C GLY A 253 -20.82 -30.21 28.01
N VAL A 254 -19.62 -30.13 27.45
CA VAL A 254 -19.32 -29.44 26.18
C VAL A 254 -18.65 -30.39 25.20
N ALA A 255 -19.14 -30.42 23.96
CA ALA A 255 -18.47 -31.04 22.83
C ALA A 255 -17.52 -30.01 22.20
N ASP A 256 -16.27 -30.40 22.05
CA ASP A 256 -15.20 -29.63 21.44
C ASP A 256 -14.82 -30.25 20.09
N LEU A 257 -14.88 -29.44 19.04
CA LEU A 257 -14.65 -29.82 17.66
C LEU A 257 -13.48 -29.00 17.12
N VAL A 258 -12.37 -29.68 16.83
CA VAL A 258 -11.08 -29.06 16.50
C VAL A 258 -10.69 -29.44 15.08
N VAL A 259 -10.61 -28.44 14.20
CA VAL A 259 -10.16 -28.61 12.81
C VAL A 259 -8.77 -28.00 12.67
N ASP A 260 -7.79 -28.78 12.21
CA ASP A 260 -6.50 -28.24 11.80
C ASP A 260 -6.66 -27.46 10.50
N VAL A 261 -6.42 -26.14 10.57
CA VAL A 261 -6.50 -25.19 9.46
C VAL A 261 -5.12 -24.59 9.16
N THR A 262 -4.03 -25.25 9.57
CA THR A 262 -2.65 -24.75 9.43
C THR A 262 -2.32 -24.37 8.00
N GLU A 263 -2.52 -25.27 7.03
CA GLU A 263 -2.25 -25.00 5.61
C GLU A 263 -3.06 -23.81 5.09
N ARG A 264 -4.36 -23.77 5.42
CA ARG A 264 -5.26 -22.67 5.01
C ARG A 264 -4.86 -21.34 5.64
N TYR A 265 -4.46 -21.35 6.91
CA TYR A 265 -4.00 -20.18 7.64
C TYR A 265 -2.68 -19.66 7.06
N GLN A 266 -1.70 -20.53 6.84
CA GLN A 266 -0.41 -20.18 6.22
C GLN A 266 -0.60 -19.61 4.81
N ALA A 267 -1.40 -20.27 3.97
CA ALA A 267 -1.71 -19.76 2.63
C ALA A 267 -2.43 -18.41 2.65
N ALA A 268 -3.36 -18.19 3.59
CA ALA A 268 -4.03 -16.90 3.75
C ALA A 268 -3.08 -15.79 4.22
N MET A 269 -2.16 -16.11 5.12
CA MET A 269 -1.13 -15.19 5.61
C MET A 269 -0.14 -14.83 4.50
N GLU A 270 0.38 -15.81 3.76
CA GLU A 270 1.28 -15.60 2.63
C GLU A 270 0.62 -14.78 1.51
N ALA A 271 -0.66 -15.06 1.19
CA ALA A 271 -1.42 -14.30 0.22
C ALA A 271 -1.65 -12.84 0.68
N THR A 272 -1.88 -12.63 1.98
CA THR A 272 -2.05 -11.28 2.55
C THR A 272 -0.74 -10.48 2.48
N GLU A 273 0.37 -11.12 2.83
CA GLU A 273 1.70 -10.52 2.74
C GLU A 273 2.06 -10.20 1.29
N THR A 274 1.92 -11.15 0.37
CA THR A 274 2.14 -10.95 -1.08
C THR A 274 1.30 -9.80 -1.62
N ARG A 275 0.02 -9.71 -1.24
CA ARG A 275 -0.85 -8.60 -1.66
C ARG A 275 -0.36 -7.26 -1.14
N ARG A 276 0.09 -7.19 0.11
CA ARG A 276 0.67 -5.97 0.71
C ARG A 276 1.93 -5.53 -0.05
N ARG A 277 2.81 -6.47 -0.39
CA ARG A 277 4.03 -6.22 -1.18
C ARG A 277 3.72 -5.65 -2.57
N LEU A 278 2.79 -6.28 -3.29
CA LEU A 278 2.36 -5.81 -4.61
C LEU A 278 1.69 -4.43 -4.55
N ALA A 279 0.90 -4.16 -3.51
CA ALA A 279 0.28 -2.86 -3.32
C ALA A 279 1.32 -1.75 -3.11
N LEU A 280 2.39 -2.02 -2.34
CA LEU A 280 3.46 -1.05 -2.11
C LEU A 280 4.25 -0.73 -3.39
N ILE A 281 4.57 -1.75 -4.20
CA ILE A 281 5.23 -1.54 -5.50
C ILE A 281 4.31 -0.77 -6.47
N ALA A 282 3.01 -1.07 -6.47
CA ALA A 282 2.03 -0.36 -7.28
C ALA A 282 1.85 1.10 -6.83
N ASP A 283 1.82 1.38 -5.54
CA ASP A 283 1.73 2.75 -4.99
C ASP A 283 2.98 3.56 -5.32
N GLY A 284 4.17 2.96 -5.11
CA GLY A 284 5.43 3.51 -5.59
C GLY A 284 5.40 3.76 -7.10
N SER A 285 4.68 2.91 -7.83
CA SER A 285 4.52 3.07 -9.26
C SER A 285 3.59 4.19 -9.72
N ALA A 286 2.69 4.64 -8.86
CA ALA A 286 1.81 5.76 -9.16
C ALA A 286 2.36 7.10 -8.63
N ARG A 287 3.13 7.06 -7.54
CA ARG A 287 3.48 8.25 -6.75
C ARG A 287 4.93 8.69 -6.84
N ILE A 288 5.85 7.86 -7.31
CA ILE A 288 7.27 8.23 -7.42
C ILE A 288 7.57 8.79 -8.82
N GLY A 289 8.15 9.99 -8.84
CA GLY A 289 8.57 10.70 -10.05
C GLY A 289 7.41 11.40 -10.73
N THR A 290 6.48 11.97 -9.96
CA THR A 290 5.33 12.69 -10.54
C THR A 290 5.72 14.04 -11.15
N THR A 291 6.88 14.57 -10.77
CA THR A 291 7.46 15.81 -11.30
C THR A 291 8.88 15.56 -11.82
N LEU A 292 9.43 16.55 -12.52
CA LEU A 292 10.83 16.58 -12.96
C LEU A 292 11.74 17.29 -11.95
N GLU A 293 11.42 17.17 -10.66
CA GLU A 293 12.20 17.74 -9.56
C GLU A 293 12.81 16.63 -8.70
N VAL A 294 14.13 16.71 -8.50
CA VAL A 294 14.91 15.69 -7.77
C VAL A 294 14.48 15.60 -6.29
N GLU A 295 14.30 16.74 -5.63
CA GLU A 295 13.88 16.81 -4.22
C GLU A 295 12.47 16.25 -4.01
N GLN A 296 11.55 16.54 -4.93
CA GLN A 296 10.18 16.07 -4.86
C GLN A 296 10.11 14.55 -5.06
N THR A 297 10.86 13.99 -6.02
CA THR A 297 10.94 12.54 -6.23
C THR A 297 11.50 11.81 -4.99
N ALA A 298 12.52 12.38 -4.34
CA ALA A 298 13.06 11.82 -3.10
C ALA A 298 12.04 11.84 -1.95
N ARG A 299 11.24 12.91 -1.86
CA ARG A 299 10.15 13.04 -0.87
C ARG A 299 9.05 12.01 -1.15
N GLU A 300 8.65 11.82 -2.40
CA GLU A 300 7.67 10.81 -2.80
C GLU A 300 8.11 9.38 -2.44
N LEU A 301 9.37 9.04 -2.68
CA LEU A 301 9.95 7.75 -2.27
C LEU A 301 9.87 7.57 -0.74
N ALA A 302 10.24 8.61 0.01
CA ALA A 302 10.12 8.59 1.47
C ALA A 302 8.65 8.44 1.91
N GLU A 303 7.72 9.05 1.18
CA GLU A 303 6.30 9.00 1.51
C GLU A 303 5.62 7.66 1.23
N VAL A 304 6.05 6.94 0.20
CA VAL A 304 5.55 5.60 -0.14
C VAL A 304 6.07 4.56 0.87
N THR A 305 7.33 4.70 1.30
CA THR A 305 7.97 3.73 2.20
C THR A 305 7.52 3.85 3.67
N VAL A 306 6.97 5.00 4.08
CA VAL A 306 6.56 5.28 5.47
C VAL A 306 5.07 5.66 5.53
N PRO A 307 4.24 5.00 6.38
CA PRO A 307 4.65 4.17 7.53
C PRO A 307 4.62 2.65 7.29
N GLU A 308 4.16 2.18 6.13
CA GLU A 308 3.81 0.76 5.98
C GLU A 308 4.98 -0.20 5.87
N PHE A 309 6.17 0.30 5.51
CA PHE A 309 7.35 -0.54 5.22
C PHE A 309 8.53 -0.28 6.17
N ALA A 310 8.77 0.99 6.52
CA ALA A 310 9.79 1.41 7.48
C ALA A 310 9.26 2.44 8.49
N ASP A 311 9.91 2.51 9.65
CA ASP A 311 9.60 3.50 10.69
C ASP A 311 10.28 4.84 10.41
N VAL A 312 11.48 4.81 9.84
CA VAL A 312 12.24 5.97 9.39
C VAL A 312 12.87 5.67 8.04
N VAL A 313 12.84 6.67 7.16
CA VAL A 313 13.51 6.63 5.86
C VAL A 313 14.33 7.89 5.67
N ALA A 314 15.50 7.74 5.04
CA ALA A 314 16.36 8.82 4.57
C ALA A 314 16.74 8.57 3.11
N VAL A 315 16.67 9.61 2.28
CA VAL A 315 17.03 9.58 0.87
C VAL A 315 18.13 10.61 0.65
N ASP A 316 19.32 10.12 0.36
CA ASP A 316 20.53 10.93 0.24
C ASP A 316 21.16 10.70 -1.14
N ILE A 317 21.43 11.79 -1.85
CA ILE A 317 22.03 11.78 -3.20
C ILE A 317 23.46 12.28 -3.12
N LEU A 318 24.36 11.72 -3.91
CA LEU A 318 25.74 12.17 -4.01
C LEU A 318 25.78 13.63 -4.48
N ASP A 319 26.56 14.49 -3.81
CA ASP A 319 26.54 15.93 -4.09
C ASP A 319 26.95 16.26 -5.53
N HIS A 320 27.91 15.52 -6.09
CA HIS A 320 28.35 15.66 -7.48
C HIS A 320 27.32 15.22 -8.52
N VAL A 321 26.26 14.51 -8.12
CA VAL A 321 25.14 14.17 -9.01
C VAL A 321 24.19 15.37 -9.14
N ILE A 322 24.16 16.26 -8.16
CA ILE A 322 23.33 17.47 -8.21
C ILE A 322 24.11 18.64 -8.83
N ASP A 323 25.41 18.71 -8.55
CA ASP A 323 26.31 19.74 -9.07
C ASP A 323 27.50 19.07 -9.80
N ASP A 324 27.40 18.98 -11.13
CA ASP A 324 28.40 18.35 -12.01
C ASP A 324 29.78 19.04 -11.95
N HIS A 325 29.87 20.26 -11.39
CA HIS A 325 31.14 20.97 -11.24
C HIS A 325 31.92 20.58 -9.97
N ARG A 326 31.33 19.75 -9.10
CA ARG A 326 31.98 19.29 -7.88
C ARG A 326 32.69 17.96 -8.10
N PRO A 327 33.95 17.82 -7.67
CA PRO A 327 34.63 16.54 -7.74
C PRO A 327 33.93 15.52 -6.85
N ALA A 328 33.79 14.28 -7.35
CA ALA A 328 33.47 13.14 -6.51
C ALA A 328 34.54 13.05 -5.40
N ALA A 329 34.10 12.99 -4.14
CA ALA A 329 35.00 12.97 -2.99
C ALA A 329 36.05 11.85 -3.11
N GLY A 330 37.30 12.17 -2.77
CA GLY A 330 38.44 11.24 -2.78
C GLY A 330 38.69 10.59 -1.42
N ASP A 331 39.46 9.49 -1.44
CA ASP A 331 39.93 8.73 -0.26
C ASP A 331 38.85 7.94 0.51
N GLY A 332 37.87 7.40 -0.21
CA GLY A 332 36.86 6.48 0.34
C GLY A 332 35.68 7.14 1.07
N SER A 333 35.80 8.44 1.38
CA SER A 333 34.70 9.30 1.84
C SER A 333 33.77 9.69 0.69
N ALA A 334 32.49 9.95 0.98
CA ALA A 334 31.50 10.39 0.01
C ALA A 334 30.72 11.60 0.53
N LEU A 335 30.52 12.61 -0.33
CA LEU A 335 29.69 13.76 -0.03
C LEU A 335 28.26 13.48 -0.49
N PHE A 336 27.34 13.55 0.46
CA PHE A 336 25.91 13.37 0.25
C PHE A 336 25.16 14.66 0.51
N ARG A 337 24.08 14.86 -0.22
CA ARG A 337 23.03 15.82 0.09
C ARG A 337 21.79 15.06 0.52
N ALA A 338 21.36 15.29 1.75
CA ALA A 338 20.10 14.76 2.25
C ALA A 338 18.95 15.45 1.52
N LEU A 339 18.07 14.68 0.87
CA LEU A 339 16.94 15.24 0.11
C LEU A 339 15.61 15.04 0.83
N ALA A 340 15.44 13.90 1.49
CA ALA A 340 14.21 13.61 2.22
C ALA A 340 14.50 12.77 3.46
N VAL A 341 13.80 13.09 4.55
CA VAL A 341 13.72 12.27 5.75
C VAL A 341 12.25 12.21 6.15
N LYS A 342 11.70 11.02 6.40
CA LYS A 342 10.33 10.83 6.88
C LYS A 342 10.29 9.81 8.00
N THR A 343 9.42 10.05 8.99
CA THR A 343 9.19 9.13 10.10
C THR A 343 7.71 8.79 10.24
N ALA A 344 7.42 7.55 10.65
CA ALA A 344 6.05 7.08 10.88
C ALA A 344 5.40 7.73 12.11
N TYR A 345 6.23 8.20 13.05
CA TYR A 345 5.83 8.82 14.31
C TYR A 345 6.93 9.78 14.81
N PRO A 346 6.63 10.67 15.78
CA PRO A 346 7.66 11.49 16.42
C PRO A 346 8.70 10.60 17.14
N THR A 347 9.97 10.69 16.73
CA THR A 347 11.06 9.84 17.23
C THR A 347 12.39 10.59 17.28
N GLU A 348 13.24 10.24 18.24
CA GLU A 348 14.61 10.77 18.32
C GLU A 348 15.49 10.33 17.13
N ALA A 349 15.14 9.23 16.46
CA ALA A 349 15.84 8.78 15.25
C ALA A 349 15.80 9.81 14.12
N ALA A 350 14.78 10.68 14.07
CA ALA A 350 14.72 11.78 13.09
C ALA A 350 15.87 12.78 13.27
N GLN A 351 16.33 12.99 14.50
CA GLN A 351 17.44 13.90 14.83
C GLN A 351 18.81 13.30 14.54
N ALA A 352 18.88 11.97 14.37
CA ALA A 352 20.08 11.26 13.99
C ALA A 352 20.35 11.33 12.47
N ALA A 353 19.29 11.52 11.67
CA ALA A 353 19.39 11.71 10.23
C ALA A 353 19.88 13.12 9.88
N ASP A 354 20.51 13.26 8.71
CA ASP A 354 20.95 14.56 8.22
C ASP A 354 19.74 15.39 7.72
N PRO A 355 19.63 16.68 8.09
CA PRO A 355 18.49 17.49 7.69
C PRO A 355 18.44 17.68 6.16
N PRO A 356 17.24 17.61 5.53
CA PRO A 356 17.08 17.90 4.11
C PRO A 356 17.72 19.23 3.68
N GLY A 357 18.41 19.22 2.55
CA GLY A 357 19.15 20.36 1.98
C GLY A 357 20.59 20.52 2.47
N ARG A 358 21.01 19.79 3.52
CA ARG A 358 22.39 19.83 4.03
C ARG A 358 23.30 18.88 3.26
N ILE A 359 24.55 19.31 3.08
CA ILE A 359 25.64 18.47 2.60
C ILE A 359 26.34 17.85 3.80
N ALA A 360 26.56 16.54 3.76
CA ALA A 360 27.22 15.78 4.79
C ALA A 360 28.33 14.90 4.18
N ALA A 361 29.48 14.85 4.86
CA ALA A 361 30.57 13.95 4.52
C ALA A 361 30.39 12.63 5.26
N TYR A 362 30.38 11.54 4.53
CA TYR A 362 30.26 10.19 5.08
C TYR A 362 31.61 9.50 4.93
N ASP A 363 32.20 9.12 6.06
CA ASP A 363 33.44 8.38 6.12
C ASP A 363 33.27 6.96 5.52
N ALA A 364 34.39 6.37 5.10
CA ALA A 364 34.39 5.13 4.33
C ALA A 364 33.80 3.91 5.06
N ASP A 365 33.77 3.97 6.40
CA ASP A 365 33.27 2.97 7.32
C ASP A 365 31.75 3.07 7.55
N ARG A 366 31.09 4.21 7.24
CA ARG A 366 29.62 4.29 7.28
C ARG A 366 28.99 3.32 6.30
N LEU A 367 27.93 2.63 6.73
CA LEU A 367 27.22 1.65 5.90
C LEU A 367 26.68 2.26 4.61
N ALA A 368 26.17 3.49 4.68
CA ALA A 368 25.71 4.25 3.51
C ALA A 368 26.82 4.49 2.47
N ALA A 369 28.03 4.89 2.91
CA ALA A 369 29.17 5.08 2.03
C ALA A 369 29.62 3.75 1.40
N ARG A 370 29.59 2.65 2.17
CA ARG A 370 29.90 1.30 1.67
C ARG A 370 28.87 0.82 0.64
N CYS A 371 27.59 1.05 0.88
CA CYS A 371 26.49 0.72 -0.04
C CYS A 371 26.71 1.37 -1.41
N VAL A 372 26.94 2.68 -1.42
CA VAL A 372 27.20 3.44 -2.65
C VAL A 372 28.53 3.06 -3.31
N ARG A 373 29.60 2.85 -2.55
CA ARG A 373 30.90 2.46 -3.11
C ARG A 373 30.88 1.07 -3.77
N THR A 374 30.12 0.14 -3.21
CA THR A 374 30.03 -1.24 -3.72
C THR A 374 28.91 -1.43 -4.75
N GLY A 375 27.94 -0.51 -4.80
CA GLY A 375 26.73 -0.66 -5.60
C GLY A 375 25.86 -1.84 -5.15
N ARG A 376 26.02 -2.30 -3.90
CA ARG A 376 25.29 -3.45 -3.35
C ARG A 376 24.48 -3.04 -2.14
N PRO A 377 23.25 -3.54 -2.01
CA PRO A 377 22.44 -3.28 -0.83
C PRO A 377 23.06 -3.94 0.41
N ILE A 378 22.79 -3.36 1.58
CA ILE A 378 23.22 -3.84 2.89
C ILE A 378 21.97 -4.04 3.74
N LEU A 379 21.81 -5.25 4.28
CA LEU A 379 20.73 -5.63 5.19
C LEU A 379 21.33 -6.03 6.55
N ILE A 380 20.85 -5.40 7.61
CA ILE A 380 21.14 -5.76 9.00
C ILE A 380 19.81 -6.08 9.68
N SER A 381 19.46 -7.37 9.73
CA SER A 381 18.20 -7.82 10.34
C SER A 381 18.16 -7.50 11.83
N HIS A 382 19.26 -7.69 12.55
CA HIS A 382 19.37 -7.38 13.99
C HIS A 382 20.61 -6.53 14.24
N ALA A 383 20.43 -5.23 14.40
CA ALA A 383 21.48 -4.25 14.61
C ALA A 383 21.90 -4.20 16.08
N ASP A 384 23.21 -4.29 16.33
CA ASP A 384 23.79 -4.04 17.64
C ASP A 384 24.33 -2.60 17.78
N ALA A 385 24.91 -2.27 18.93
CA ALA A 385 25.46 -0.93 19.18
C ALA A 385 26.62 -0.56 18.23
N ASN A 386 27.40 -1.54 17.76
CA ASN A 386 28.48 -1.32 16.82
C ASN A 386 27.94 -1.06 15.41
N ASP A 387 26.90 -1.77 14.99
CA ASP A 387 26.20 -1.50 13.73
C ASP A 387 25.59 -0.09 13.73
N LEU A 388 24.93 0.30 14.83
CA LEU A 388 24.34 1.64 14.98
C LEU A 388 25.40 2.75 14.90
N ALA A 389 26.63 2.51 15.37
CA ALA A 389 27.74 3.46 15.22
C ALA A 389 28.16 3.65 13.75
N HIS A 390 28.14 2.58 12.94
CA HIS A 390 28.42 2.65 11.51
C HIS A 390 27.23 3.12 10.65
N ILE A 391 26.01 3.15 11.21
CA ILE A 391 24.84 3.77 10.59
C ILE A 391 24.83 5.27 10.86
N ALA A 392 25.09 5.66 12.10
CA ALA A 392 25.09 7.05 12.56
C ALA A 392 26.24 7.89 11.98
N ARG A 393 26.08 9.22 12.01
CA ARG A 393 27.10 10.16 11.54
C ARG A 393 28.17 10.48 12.58
N ASP A 394 27.79 10.34 13.85
CA ASP A 394 28.59 10.65 15.02
C ASP A 394 28.05 9.87 16.23
N ASP A 395 28.80 9.85 17.33
CA ASP A 395 28.44 9.13 18.57
C ASP A 395 27.09 9.60 19.17
N ARG A 396 26.75 10.87 18.96
CA ARG A 396 25.48 11.43 19.44
C ARG A 396 24.31 10.85 18.65
N ALA A 397 24.42 10.78 17.33
CA ALA A 397 23.44 10.15 16.46
C ALA A 397 23.29 8.65 16.77
N ALA A 398 24.39 7.93 17.04
CA ALA A 398 24.33 6.52 17.44
C ALA A 398 23.55 6.33 18.75
N THR A 399 23.75 7.24 19.71
CA THR A 399 23.00 7.26 20.98
C THR A 399 21.51 7.50 20.75
N LEU A 400 21.14 8.41 19.84
CA LEU A 400 19.75 8.69 19.49
C LEU A 400 19.07 7.49 18.81
N LEU A 401 19.76 6.80 17.89
CA LEU A 401 19.23 5.58 17.27
C LEU A 401 18.99 4.47 18.31
N THR A 402 19.94 4.29 19.23
CA THR A 402 19.83 3.32 20.33
C THR A 402 18.61 3.64 21.22
N ARG A 403 18.44 4.90 21.63
CA ARG A 403 17.30 5.33 22.46
C ARG A 403 15.96 5.22 21.74
N ALA A 404 15.96 5.46 20.43
CA ALA A 404 14.78 5.29 19.60
C ALA A 404 14.39 3.81 19.41
N GLY A 405 15.24 2.86 19.82
CA GLY A 405 14.99 1.43 19.72
C GLY A 405 15.21 0.86 18.31
N VAL A 406 16.03 1.52 17.48
CA VAL A 406 16.36 1.01 16.15
C VAL A 406 17.04 -0.34 16.29
N HIS A 407 16.45 -1.37 15.68
CA HIS A 407 16.92 -2.75 15.78
C HIS A 407 17.14 -3.42 14.42
N SER A 408 16.70 -2.79 13.32
CA SER A 408 16.92 -3.31 11.97
C SER A 408 17.16 -2.18 10.98
N TYR A 409 18.07 -2.39 10.04
CA TYR A 409 18.54 -1.37 9.10
C TYR A 409 18.75 -1.95 7.70
N MET A 410 18.44 -1.14 6.70
CA MET A 410 18.72 -1.42 5.29
C MET A 410 19.27 -0.18 4.60
N ALA A 411 20.31 -0.36 3.79
CA ALA A 411 20.80 0.65 2.84
C ALA A 411 20.73 0.09 1.43
N VAL A 412 20.01 0.77 0.53
CA VAL A 412 19.81 0.34 -0.86
C VAL A 412 20.37 1.39 -1.81
N PRO A 413 21.22 1.04 -2.79
CA PRO A 413 21.79 2.01 -3.69
C PRO A 413 20.75 2.49 -4.70
N LEU A 414 20.68 3.81 -4.92
CA LEU A 414 19.86 4.41 -5.98
C LEU A 414 20.67 4.38 -7.27
N THR A 415 20.46 3.36 -8.10
CA THR A 415 21.24 3.13 -9.32
C THR A 415 20.38 3.32 -10.56
N ALA A 416 20.81 4.20 -11.47
CA ALA A 416 20.16 4.40 -12.76
C ALA A 416 21.19 4.26 -13.88
N ARG A 417 20.86 3.47 -14.92
CA ARG A 417 21.70 3.30 -16.13
C ARG A 417 23.18 2.94 -15.83
N GLY A 418 23.42 2.19 -14.75
CA GLY A 418 24.77 1.79 -14.33
C GLY A 418 25.53 2.82 -13.49
N HIS A 419 24.92 3.96 -13.16
CA HIS A 419 25.48 4.98 -12.29
C HIS A 419 24.76 5.02 -10.94
N ILE A 420 25.53 5.15 -9.87
CA ILE A 420 24.99 5.24 -8.52
C ILE A 420 24.77 6.72 -8.21
N LEU A 421 23.53 7.08 -7.96
CA LEU A 421 23.11 8.44 -7.67
C LEU A 421 23.17 8.75 -6.18
N GLY A 422 22.98 7.74 -5.33
CA GLY A 422 22.89 7.90 -3.89
C GLY A 422 22.42 6.62 -3.21
N PHE A 423 21.75 6.74 -2.06
CA PHE A 423 21.16 5.61 -1.37
C PHE A 423 19.83 5.94 -0.69
N LEU A 424 19.06 4.89 -0.45
CA LEU A 424 17.86 4.85 0.37
C LEU A 424 18.19 4.12 1.68
N GLY A 425 18.13 4.83 2.80
CA GLY A 425 18.30 4.27 4.14
C GLY A 425 16.95 4.04 4.81
N LEU A 426 16.71 2.84 5.32
CA LEU A 426 15.46 2.44 5.96
C LEU A 426 15.76 1.83 7.33
N THR A 427 14.95 2.18 8.35
CA THR A 427 15.10 1.63 9.69
C THR A 427 13.77 1.18 10.28
N ARG A 428 13.81 0.12 11.09
CA ARG A 428 12.71 -0.33 11.96
C ARG A 428 13.13 -0.21 13.42
N ALA A 429 12.18 0.22 14.24
CA ALA A 429 12.32 0.44 15.66
C ALA A 429 11.07 -0.01 16.44
N ARG A 430 9.86 0.34 15.97
CA ARG A 430 8.60 -0.06 16.60
C ARG A 430 8.03 -1.34 16.03
N ASP A 431 8.13 -1.57 14.72
CA ASP A 431 7.75 -2.88 14.16
C ASP A 431 8.71 -3.93 14.73
N PRO A 432 8.23 -4.92 15.51
CA PRO A 432 9.10 -5.94 16.09
C PRO A 432 9.71 -6.88 15.05
N ARG A 433 9.20 -6.89 13.82
CA ARG A 433 9.72 -7.75 12.74
C ARG A 433 10.96 -7.10 12.12
N PRO A 434 12.14 -7.74 12.15
CA PRO A 434 13.31 -7.24 11.44
C PRO A 434 13.08 -7.24 9.93
N PHE A 435 13.88 -6.47 9.19
CA PHE A 435 13.92 -6.59 7.74
C PHE A 435 14.52 -7.94 7.32
N ASP A 436 13.97 -8.52 6.25
CA ASP A 436 14.45 -9.73 5.60
C ASP A 436 14.83 -9.51 4.12
N GLU A 437 15.19 -10.59 3.41
CA GLU A 437 15.57 -10.55 1.99
C GLU A 437 14.40 -10.19 1.06
N ASP A 438 13.16 -10.52 1.44
CA ASP A 438 11.99 -10.17 0.65
C ASP A 438 11.71 -8.65 0.76
N ASP A 439 11.84 -8.09 1.97
CA ASP A 439 11.83 -6.65 2.19
C ASP A 439 12.91 -5.96 1.35
N LEU A 440 14.13 -6.53 1.31
CA LEU A 440 15.25 -6.00 0.51
C LEU A 440 14.91 -5.91 -0.98
N ALA A 441 14.27 -6.95 -1.52
CA ALA A 441 13.85 -6.97 -2.92
C ALA A 441 12.83 -5.87 -3.25
N ILE A 442 11.88 -5.61 -2.35
CA ILE A 442 10.88 -4.54 -2.53
C ILE A 442 11.53 -3.17 -2.46
N ALA A 443 12.40 -2.95 -1.48
CA ALA A 443 13.13 -1.70 -1.35
C ALA A 443 14.03 -1.43 -2.56
N ALA A 444 14.66 -2.48 -3.11
CA ALA A 444 15.45 -2.41 -4.34
C ALA A 444 14.61 -2.00 -5.57
N GLU A 445 13.40 -2.52 -5.71
CA GLU A 445 12.48 -2.13 -6.79
C GLU A 445 12.06 -0.66 -6.69
N LEU A 446 11.66 -0.21 -5.49
CA LEU A 446 11.31 1.18 -5.24
C LEU A 446 12.50 2.13 -5.47
N ALA A 447 13.69 1.74 -5.00
CA ALA A 447 14.93 2.47 -5.18
C ALA A 447 15.34 2.57 -6.66
N SER A 448 15.24 1.47 -7.41
CA SER A 448 15.52 1.42 -8.86
C SER A 448 14.63 2.40 -9.61
N ARG A 449 13.33 2.38 -9.32
CA ARG A 449 12.37 3.29 -9.93
C ARG A 449 12.67 4.75 -9.59
N ALA A 450 12.86 5.07 -8.32
CA ALA A 450 13.18 6.42 -7.88
C ALA A 450 14.49 6.92 -8.51
N ALA A 451 15.50 6.06 -8.63
CA ALA A 451 16.76 6.41 -9.26
C ALA A 451 16.58 6.81 -10.73
N VAL A 452 15.76 6.09 -11.50
CA VAL A 452 15.45 6.47 -12.90
C VAL A 452 14.74 7.82 -12.97
N CYS A 453 13.76 8.07 -12.10
CA CYS A 453 13.06 9.35 -12.05
C CYS A 453 14.00 10.51 -11.66
N ILE A 454 14.90 10.29 -10.69
CA ILE A 454 15.91 11.25 -10.27
C ILE A 454 16.90 11.53 -11.41
N ASP A 455 17.40 10.51 -12.12
CA ASP A 455 18.30 10.69 -13.26
C ASP A 455 17.65 11.51 -14.37
N ASN A 456 16.37 11.25 -14.66
CA ASN A 456 15.60 12.01 -15.65
C ASN A 456 15.39 13.46 -15.22
N ALA A 457 15.00 13.70 -13.97
CA ALA A 457 14.84 15.06 -13.42
C ALA A 457 16.15 15.85 -13.48
N ARG A 458 17.27 15.21 -13.12
CA ARG A 458 18.61 15.80 -13.24
C ARG A 458 18.96 16.15 -14.68
N ALA A 459 18.80 15.20 -15.61
CA ALA A 459 19.12 15.42 -17.01
C ALA A 459 18.31 16.58 -17.60
N HIS A 460 17.02 16.65 -17.25
CA HIS A 460 16.15 17.75 -17.63
C HIS A 460 16.63 19.10 -17.09
N GLN A 461 16.97 19.16 -15.80
CA GLN A 461 17.47 20.38 -15.17
C GLN A 461 18.81 20.84 -15.77
N SER A 462 19.71 19.90 -16.09
CA SER A 462 20.99 20.20 -16.71
C SER A 462 20.82 20.82 -18.10
N VAL A 463 19.96 20.22 -18.94
CA VAL A 463 19.63 20.76 -20.27
C VAL A 463 19.04 22.18 -20.16
N ARG A 464 18.07 22.37 -19.26
CA ARG A 464 17.45 23.69 -19.02
C ARG A 464 18.47 24.73 -18.56
N ASN A 465 19.30 24.41 -17.58
CA ASN A 465 20.31 25.33 -17.06
C ASN A 465 21.35 25.70 -18.13
N ALA A 466 21.75 24.74 -18.98
CA ALA A 466 22.67 24.98 -20.08
C ALA A 466 22.05 25.92 -21.12
N ALA A 467 20.78 25.71 -21.48
CA ALA A 467 20.02 26.57 -22.38
C ALA A 467 19.90 28.00 -21.84
N GLU A 468 19.47 28.17 -20.58
CA GLU A 468 19.37 29.49 -19.94
C GLU A 468 20.73 30.20 -19.84
N THR A 469 21.81 29.46 -19.56
CA THR A 469 23.17 30.01 -19.49
C THR A 469 23.66 30.47 -20.87
N LEU A 470 23.44 29.67 -21.91
CA LEU A 470 23.75 30.04 -23.28
C LEU A 470 22.99 31.30 -23.68
N GLN A 471 21.67 31.32 -23.46
CA GLN A 471 20.81 32.46 -23.81
C GLN A 471 21.25 33.75 -23.11
N ARG A 472 21.53 33.70 -21.79
CA ARG A 472 22.05 34.86 -21.05
C ARG A 472 23.38 35.36 -21.60
N SER A 473 24.27 34.46 -22.02
CA SER A 473 25.56 34.85 -22.61
C SER A 473 25.42 35.50 -23.99
N LEU A 474 24.29 35.28 -24.67
CA LEU A 474 23.99 35.84 -25.99
C LEU A 474 23.25 37.18 -25.94
N LEU A 475 22.84 37.68 -24.77
CA LEU A 475 22.20 38.99 -24.61
C LEU A 475 23.25 40.09 -24.33
N PRO A 476 23.00 41.36 -24.72
CA PRO A 476 23.94 42.45 -24.48
C PRO A 476 24.00 42.91 -23.02
N ASP A 477 25.18 43.41 -22.62
CA ASP A 477 25.29 44.41 -21.56
C ASP A 477 25.29 45.81 -22.20
N HIS A 478 24.45 46.73 -21.70
CA HIS A 478 24.37 48.09 -22.26
C HIS A 478 25.58 48.94 -21.87
N PRO A 479 26.14 49.76 -22.79
CA PRO A 479 27.20 50.69 -22.44
C PRO A 479 26.67 51.77 -21.46
N PRO A 480 27.47 52.15 -20.43
CA PRO A 480 27.01 53.04 -19.35
C PRO A 480 26.80 54.50 -19.79
N HIS A 481 27.23 54.88 -21.00
CA HIS A 481 27.08 56.24 -21.50
C HIS A 481 26.63 56.26 -22.96
N LEU A 482 25.43 56.79 -23.19
CA LEU A 482 24.83 56.98 -24.52
C LEU A 482 24.56 58.48 -24.71
N PRO A 483 25.34 59.20 -25.54
CA PRO A 483 25.18 60.63 -25.74
C PRO A 483 23.77 60.99 -26.24
N GLY A 484 23.07 61.85 -25.49
CA GLY A 484 21.74 62.33 -25.88
C GLY A 484 20.64 61.25 -25.89
N LEU A 485 20.86 60.07 -25.31
CA LEU A 485 19.89 58.98 -25.35
C LEU A 485 19.80 58.26 -23.99
N GLN A 486 18.58 58.04 -23.51
CA GLN A 486 18.29 57.18 -22.38
C GLN A 486 17.62 55.91 -22.89
N VAL A 487 18.04 54.74 -22.44
CA VAL A 487 17.51 53.46 -22.91
C VAL A 487 17.09 52.60 -21.72
N ALA A 488 15.99 51.86 -21.88
CA ALA A 488 15.62 50.74 -21.02
C ALA A 488 15.25 49.55 -21.92
N SER A 489 15.54 48.34 -21.45
CA SER A 489 15.21 47.12 -22.19
C SER A 489 14.74 46.02 -21.26
N ARG A 490 13.96 45.09 -21.80
CA ARG A 490 13.65 43.82 -21.15
C ARG A 490 13.78 42.69 -22.14
N TYR A 491 14.28 41.57 -21.63
CA TYR A 491 14.22 40.31 -22.33
C TYR A 491 13.50 39.30 -21.44
N LEU A 492 12.50 38.62 -21.99
CA LEU A 492 11.80 37.56 -21.28
C LEU A 492 11.85 36.29 -22.14
N PRO A 493 12.54 35.23 -21.67
CA PRO A 493 12.63 34.02 -22.45
C PRO A 493 11.31 33.23 -22.49
N ALA A 494 11.13 32.43 -23.54
CA ALA A 494 10.08 31.43 -23.67
C ALA A 494 10.04 30.50 -22.44
N GLN A 495 8.84 30.20 -21.93
CA GLN A 495 8.68 29.39 -20.71
C GLN A 495 8.80 27.87 -20.94
N ALA A 496 8.82 27.40 -22.19
CA ALA A 496 8.99 25.98 -22.49
C ALA A 496 10.44 25.56 -22.23
N ALA A 497 10.63 24.52 -21.41
CA ALA A 497 11.95 24.08 -20.90
C ALA A 497 13.00 23.68 -21.96
N TYR A 498 12.64 23.69 -23.26
CA TYR A 498 13.48 23.29 -24.38
C TYR A 498 13.59 24.34 -25.48
N GLU A 499 12.94 25.50 -25.31
CA GLU A 499 12.94 26.54 -26.33
C GLU A 499 13.93 27.63 -25.90
N VAL A 500 15.00 27.76 -26.67
CA VAL A 500 15.91 28.92 -26.61
C VAL A 500 15.43 29.89 -27.69
N GLY A 501 15.30 31.16 -27.32
CA GLY A 501 14.73 32.16 -28.22
C GLY A 501 15.57 32.57 -29.40
N GLY A 502 14.86 32.88 -30.49
CA GLY A 502 15.38 33.56 -31.67
C GLY A 502 15.46 35.08 -31.52
N ASP A 503 14.73 35.64 -30.55
CA ASP A 503 14.68 37.07 -30.27
C ASP A 503 16.01 37.64 -29.76
N TRP A 504 16.36 38.83 -30.25
CA TRP A 504 17.44 39.64 -29.69
C TRP A 504 17.15 41.13 -29.75
N TYR A 505 17.85 41.89 -28.92
CA TYR A 505 18.03 43.32 -29.08
C TYR A 505 19.51 43.66 -28.97
N ASP A 506 19.90 44.84 -29.45
CA ASP A 506 21.23 45.41 -29.19
C ASP A 506 21.19 46.94 -29.13
N VAL A 507 22.15 47.51 -28.40
CA VAL A 507 22.35 48.96 -28.25
C VAL A 507 23.82 49.25 -28.48
N LEU A 508 24.14 49.66 -29.71
CA LEU A 508 25.50 49.71 -30.21
C LEU A 508 25.95 51.17 -30.35
N PRO A 509 27.05 51.59 -29.72
CA PRO A 509 27.63 52.90 -29.98
C PRO A 509 28.15 52.95 -31.42
N LEU A 510 27.89 54.05 -32.11
CA LEU A 510 28.36 54.31 -33.47
C LEU A 510 29.37 55.47 -33.47
N ASP A 511 30.10 55.62 -34.57
CA ASP A 511 31.00 56.75 -34.76
C ASP A 511 30.29 58.11 -34.62
N GLY A 512 31.00 59.11 -34.11
CA GLY A 512 30.48 60.46 -33.96
C GLY A 512 29.40 60.60 -32.87
N GLY A 513 29.39 59.74 -31.86
CA GLY A 513 28.46 59.81 -30.72
C GLY A 513 27.03 59.37 -31.04
N LYS A 514 26.82 58.77 -32.22
CA LYS A 514 25.55 58.16 -32.64
C LYS A 514 25.31 56.86 -31.86
N THR A 515 24.07 56.36 -31.87
CA THR A 515 23.71 55.08 -31.24
C THR A 515 22.77 54.30 -32.14
N ALA A 516 23.08 53.03 -32.40
CA ALA A 516 22.17 52.10 -33.05
C ALA A 516 21.33 51.33 -32.02
N LEU A 517 20.04 51.21 -32.32
CA LEU A 517 19.06 50.42 -31.60
C LEU A 517 18.60 49.32 -32.55
N VAL A 518 18.70 48.07 -32.09
CA VAL A 518 18.37 46.89 -32.90
C VAL A 518 17.41 46.03 -32.13
N VAL A 519 16.37 45.55 -32.80
CA VAL A 519 15.53 44.44 -32.34
C VAL A 519 15.32 43.51 -33.51
N GLY A 520 15.38 42.21 -33.28
CA GLY A 520 15.08 41.23 -34.31
C GLY A 520 14.65 39.91 -33.71
N ASP A 521 14.12 39.07 -34.59
CA ASP A 521 13.61 37.75 -34.27
C ASP A 521 13.99 36.78 -35.39
N VAL A 522 14.49 35.61 -35.02
CA VAL A 522 14.79 34.50 -35.94
C VAL A 522 13.63 33.51 -35.89
N MET A 523 13.00 33.27 -37.04
CA MET A 523 11.89 32.34 -37.17
C MET A 523 12.25 30.94 -36.63
N GLY A 524 11.46 30.48 -35.67
CA GLY A 524 11.58 29.17 -35.04
C GLY A 524 12.18 29.24 -33.63
N SER A 525 12.10 28.13 -32.90
CA SER A 525 12.58 28.04 -31.52
C SER A 525 13.69 26.98 -31.37
N GLY A 526 14.50 27.10 -30.31
CA GLY A 526 15.52 26.12 -29.94
C GLY A 526 16.95 26.51 -30.27
N ILE A 527 17.87 25.56 -30.08
CA ILE A 527 19.33 25.81 -30.12
C ILE A 527 19.79 26.36 -31.47
N ASP A 528 19.22 25.89 -32.59
CA ASP A 528 19.63 26.35 -33.92
C ASP A 528 19.16 27.77 -34.24
N ALA A 529 17.96 28.16 -33.77
CA ALA A 529 17.45 29.52 -33.87
C ALA A 529 18.33 30.48 -33.05
N ALA A 530 18.66 30.11 -31.81
CA ALA A 530 19.56 30.86 -30.95
C ALA A 530 20.99 30.99 -31.53
N ALA A 531 21.50 29.93 -32.17
CA ALA A 531 22.79 29.97 -32.85
C ALA A 531 22.79 30.88 -34.10
N THR A 532 21.65 30.99 -34.78
CA THR A 532 21.46 31.92 -35.91
C THR A 532 21.32 33.35 -35.40
N MET A 533 20.54 33.58 -34.36
CA MET A 533 20.43 34.86 -33.66
C MET A 533 21.80 35.37 -33.23
N GLY A 534 22.62 34.54 -32.57
CA GLY A 534 23.97 34.93 -32.14
C GLY A 534 24.89 35.34 -33.31
N ARG A 535 24.74 34.69 -34.48
CA ARG A 535 25.46 35.06 -35.71
C ARG A 535 24.99 36.40 -36.26
N LEU A 536 23.67 36.60 -36.35
CA LEU A 536 23.09 37.86 -36.86
C LEU A 536 23.42 39.03 -35.93
N ARG A 537 23.32 38.84 -34.62
CA ARG A 537 23.73 39.83 -33.63
C ARG A 537 25.20 40.21 -33.78
N THR A 538 26.10 39.23 -33.84
CA THR A 538 27.54 39.48 -34.03
C THR A 538 27.83 40.21 -35.35
N ALA A 539 27.15 39.82 -36.43
CA ALA A 539 27.27 40.50 -37.72
C ALA A 539 26.74 41.94 -37.66
N THR A 540 25.64 42.17 -36.95
CA THR A 540 25.06 43.50 -36.76
C THR A 540 26.03 44.42 -36.04
N ALA A 541 26.65 43.95 -34.94
CA ALA A 541 27.69 44.70 -34.24
C ALA A 541 28.88 45.03 -35.16
N ALA A 542 29.36 44.06 -35.95
CA ALA A 542 30.47 44.28 -36.88
C ALA A 542 30.14 45.27 -38.01
N PHE A 543 28.90 45.33 -38.48
CA PHE A 543 28.47 46.30 -39.50
C PHE A 543 28.15 47.68 -38.91
N ALA A 544 27.71 47.75 -37.66
CA ALA A 544 27.52 49.00 -36.94
C ALA A 544 28.83 49.78 -36.80
N ASP A 545 29.95 49.09 -36.53
CA ASP A 545 31.30 49.68 -36.47
C ASP A 545 31.76 50.35 -37.78
N LEU A 546 31.11 50.04 -38.91
CA LEU A 546 31.42 50.62 -40.22
C LEU A 546 30.62 51.90 -40.53
N ASP A 547 29.77 52.36 -39.60
CA ASP A 547 28.91 53.53 -39.72
C ASP A 547 28.07 53.57 -41.02
N LEU A 548 27.58 52.40 -41.42
CA LEU A 548 26.78 52.22 -42.63
C LEU A 548 25.35 52.78 -42.48
N ASP A 549 24.70 53.09 -43.60
CA ASP A 549 23.28 53.45 -43.60
C ASP A 549 22.41 52.24 -43.15
N PRO A 550 21.34 52.43 -42.36
CA PRO A 550 20.50 51.33 -41.86
C PRO A 550 20.07 50.31 -42.92
N ALA A 551 19.65 50.75 -44.10
CA ALA A 551 19.28 49.87 -45.21
C ALA A 551 20.46 49.01 -45.70
N GLN A 552 21.68 49.54 -45.69
CA GLN A 552 22.89 48.79 -46.07
C GLN A 552 23.24 47.72 -45.03
N VAL A 553 23.09 48.04 -43.74
CA VAL A 553 23.26 47.06 -42.65
C VAL A 553 22.29 45.90 -42.86
N LEU A 554 20.99 46.17 -43.05
CA LEU A 554 19.99 45.13 -43.32
C LEU A 554 20.30 44.33 -44.59
N GLN A 555 20.82 44.97 -45.65
CA GLN A 555 21.20 44.27 -46.87
C GLN A 555 22.39 43.31 -46.68
N HIS A 556 23.35 43.69 -45.84
CA HIS A 556 24.45 42.79 -45.47
C HIS A 556 23.96 41.64 -44.58
N LEU A 557 23.06 41.90 -43.63
CA LEU A 557 22.44 40.87 -42.82
C LEU A 557 21.61 39.89 -43.67
N ASP A 558 20.83 40.38 -44.64
CA ASP A 558 20.07 39.56 -45.59
C ASP A 558 20.98 38.64 -46.42
N THR A 559 22.15 39.14 -46.82
CA THR A 559 23.17 38.34 -47.53
C THR A 559 23.77 37.23 -46.64
N ILE A 560 23.87 37.45 -45.33
CA ILE A 560 24.31 36.43 -44.38
C ILE A 560 23.19 35.40 -44.17
N THR A 561 21.96 35.86 -43.88
CA THR A 561 20.81 34.99 -43.62
C THR A 561 20.49 34.09 -44.81
N SER A 562 20.56 34.61 -46.04
CA SER A 562 20.34 33.82 -47.26
C SER A 562 21.35 32.67 -47.46
N ARG A 563 22.53 32.75 -46.83
CA ARG A 563 23.54 31.66 -46.84
C ARG A 563 23.35 30.64 -45.73
N LEU A 564 22.49 30.93 -44.75
CA LEU A 564 22.21 30.06 -43.62
C LEU A 564 21.08 29.07 -43.90
N GLU A 565 20.67 28.88 -45.17
CA GLU A 565 19.68 27.93 -45.71
C GLU A 565 18.66 27.39 -44.69
N GLN A 566 17.38 27.79 -44.82
CA GLN A 566 16.20 27.39 -43.99
C GLN A 566 15.78 28.36 -42.87
N TYR A 567 16.56 29.42 -42.59
CA TYR A 567 16.17 30.44 -41.61
C TYR A 567 15.79 31.76 -42.26
N ILE A 568 14.77 32.39 -41.67
CA ILE A 568 14.30 33.74 -41.98
C ILE A 568 14.34 34.52 -40.67
N ALA A 569 14.68 35.81 -40.72
CA ALA A 569 14.66 36.65 -39.53
C ALA A 569 13.99 37.99 -39.82
N THR A 570 13.25 38.53 -38.86
CA THR A 570 12.80 39.92 -38.89
C THR A 570 13.80 40.79 -38.14
N CYS A 571 13.98 42.05 -38.58
CA CYS A 571 14.89 42.96 -37.91
C CYS A 571 14.50 44.41 -38.14
N VAL A 572 14.56 45.22 -37.10
CA VAL A 572 14.52 46.68 -37.16
C VAL A 572 15.85 47.26 -36.70
N TYR A 573 16.38 48.20 -37.47
CA TYR A 573 17.63 48.89 -37.17
C TYR A 573 17.41 50.40 -37.20
N ALA A 574 17.69 51.07 -36.09
CA ALA A 574 17.49 52.51 -35.93
C ALA A 574 18.78 53.19 -35.44
N ALA A 575 19.34 54.11 -36.24
CA ALA A 575 20.52 54.89 -35.90
C ALA A 575 20.14 56.31 -35.46
N TYR A 576 20.36 56.64 -34.19
CA TYR A 576 20.11 57.95 -33.62
C TYR A 576 21.35 58.85 -33.66
N ASP A 577 21.16 60.07 -34.16
CA ASP A 577 22.16 61.15 -34.16
C ASP A 577 21.74 62.27 -33.18
N PRO A 578 22.45 62.41 -32.04
CA PRO A 578 22.12 63.42 -31.04
C PRO A 578 22.46 64.85 -31.49
N TYR A 579 23.35 65.03 -32.48
CA TYR A 579 23.70 66.36 -33.00
C TYR A 579 22.61 66.90 -33.93
N ARG A 580 21.93 66.01 -34.66
CA ARG A 580 20.85 66.36 -35.58
C ARG A 580 19.45 66.21 -34.98
N ALA A 581 19.34 65.57 -33.82
CA ALA A 581 18.06 65.14 -33.25
C ALA A 581 17.23 64.36 -34.29
N GLU A 582 17.91 63.44 -34.97
CA GLU A 582 17.38 62.66 -36.09
C GLU A 582 17.65 61.18 -35.85
N CYS A 583 16.66 60.34 -36.09
CA CYS A 583 16.77 58.90 -36.09
C CYS A 583 16.55 58.38 -37.50
N ARG A 584 17.48 57.58 -38.03
CA ARG A 584 17.37 56.92 -39.33
C ARG A 584 17.00 55.47 -39.09
N ILE A 585 15.84 55.03 -39.60
CA ILE A 585 15.31 53.70 -39.33
C ILE A 585 15.06 52.91 -40.60
N ALA A 586 15.36 51.62 -40.57
CA ALA A 586 14.99 50.66 -41.61
C ALA A 586 14.43 49.38 -40.97
N THR A 587 13.52 48.70 -41.66
CA THR A 587 12.88 47.46 -41.20
C THR A 587 12.96 46.36 -42.27
N ALA A 588 13.21 45.13 -41.83
CA ALA A 588 13.18 43.91 -42.61
C ALA A 588 12.07 43.01 -42.06
N GLY A 589 10.84 43.19 -42.55
CA GLY A 589 9.67 42.37 -42.18
C GLY A 589 9.28 42.40 -40.70
N HIS A 590 9.83 43.30 -39.90
CA HIS A 590 9.58 43.39 -38.46
C HIS A 590 8.33 44.21 -38.15
N LEU A 591 7.74 44.01 -36.96
CA LEU A 591 6.58 44.75 -36.51
C LEU A 591 6.86 46.27 -36.45
N PRO A 592 5.85 47.11 -36.72
CA PRO A 592 6.04 48.56 -36.76
C PRO A 592 6.42 49.11 -35.38
N PRO A 593 7.55 49.84 -35.27
CA PRO A 593 7.93 50.55 -34.05
C PRO A 593 6.87 51.55 -33.62
N VAL A 594 6.76 51.82 -32.31
CA VAL A 594 5.93 52.92 -31.80
C VAL A 594 6.80 54.15 -31.55
N VAL A 595 6.36 55.32 -32.02
CA VAL A 595 6.92 56.61 -31.61
C VAL A 595 5.96 57.33 -30.68
N VAL A 596 6.49 57.83 -29.56
CA VAL A 596 5.74 58.65 -28.60
C VAL A 596 6.35 60.04 -28.61
N ARG A 597 5.61 61.02 -29.11
CA ARG A 597 6.08 62.41 -29.14
C ARG A 597 5.50 63.20 -27.97
N SER A 598 6.28 64.14 -27.46
CA SER A 598 5.81 64.99 -26.35
C SER A 598 4.49 65.70 -26.70
N GLY A 599 3.43 65.39 -25.95
CA GLY A 599 2.10 66.00 -26.10
C GLY A 599 1.25 65.48 -27.28
N LYS A 600 1.66 64.37 -27.91
CA LYS A 600 0.86 63.67 -28.92
C LYS A 600 0.56 62.24 -28.47
N GLN A 601 -0.50 61.67 -29.05
CA GLN A 601 -0.82 60.25 -28.90
C GLN A 601 0.32 59.40 -29.49
N PRO A 602 0.66 58.25 -28.87
CA PRO A 602 1.55 57.25 -29.46
C PRO A 602 1.07 56.83 -30.85
N GLU A 603 2.00 56.68 -31.80
CA GLU A 603 1.70 56.26 -33.18
C GLU A 603 2.62 55.13 -33.64
N LEU A 604 2.08 54.14 -34.36
CA LEU A 604 2.89 53.15 -35.08
C LEU A 604 3.55 53.85 -36.28
N LEU A 605 4.84 53.63 -36.47
CA LEU A 605 5.57 54.17 -37.61
C LEU A 605 5.17 53.45 -38.89
N ASP A 606 4.65 54.22 -39.86
CA ASP A 606 4.42 53.76 -41.23
C ASP A 606 5.75 53.76 -41.99
N LEU A 607 6.40 52.59 -42.03
CA LEU A 607 7.70 52.39 -42.70
C LEU A 607 7.52 51.46 -43.91
N PRO A 608 8.31 51.64 -44.98
CA PRO A 608 8.36 50.69 -46.09
C PRO A 608 8.71 49.31 -45.54
N THR A 609 7.73 48.42 -45.54
CA THR A 609 7.85 47.10 -44.94
C THR A 609 8.68 46.25 -45.91
N GLY A 610 9.99 46.20 -45.70
CA GLY A 610 10.88 45.29 -46.42
C GLY A 610 10.49 43.83 -46.19
N THR A 611 11.06 42.90 -46.95
CA THR A 611 10.89 41.46 -46.68
C THR A 611 11.71 41.04 -45.47
N PRO A 612 11.30 39.99 -44.72
CA PRO A 612 12.19 39.37 -43.75
C PRO A 612 13.55 38.99 -44.35
N LEU A 613 14.61 39.08 -43.54
CA LEU A 613 15.97 38.70 -43.91
C LEU A 613 16.03 37.24 -44.35
N GLY A 614 16.75 36.94 -45.43
CA GLY A 614 16.91 35.60 -46.00
C GLY A 614 15.87 35.25 -47.08
N VAL A 615 14.79 36.03 -47.22
CA VAL A 615 13.79 35.86 -48.29
C VAL A 615 14.28 36.46 -49.61
N GLY A 616 14.93 37.63 -49.53
CA GLY A 616 15.40 38.40 -50.68
C GLY A 616 14.27 38.99 -51.56
N GLY A 617 14.68 39.69 -52.62
CA GLY A 617 13.77 40.15 -53.69
C GLY A 617 13.26 41.59 -53.60
N VAL A 618 13.46 42.28 -52.47
CA VAL A 618 13.06 43.69 -52.27
C VAL A 618 14.20 44.47 -51.59
N PRO A 619 14.56 45.67 -52.05
CA PRO A 619 15.55 46.50 -51.35
C PRO A 619 14.98 47.06 -50.04
N PHE A 620 15.84 47.22 -49.04
CA PHE A 620 15.51 47.93 -47.80
C PHE A 620 15.61 49.45 -48.00
N GLU A 621 14.77 50.20 -47.29
CA GLU A 621 14.75 51.66 -47.36
C GLU A 621 14.94 52.28 -45.98
N THR A 622 15.75 53.34 -45.91
CA THR A 622 16.00 54.11 -44.70
C THR A 622 15.09 55.33 -44.64
N THR A 623 14.27 55.41 -43.60
CA THR A 623 13.38 56.55 -43.34
C THR A 623 14.00 57.48 -42.29
N PRO A 624 14.19 58.78 -42.59
CA PRO A 624 14.59 59.76 -41.59
C PRO A 624 13.40 60.19 -40.73
N LEU A 625 13.59 60.19 -39.41
CA LEU A 625 12.62 60.58 -38.40
C LEU A 625 13.20 61.69 -37.52
N SER A 626 12.49 62.81 -37.37
CA SER A 626 12.85 63.80 -36.35
C SER A 626 12.60 63.20 -34.96
N PHE A 627 13.62 63.20 -34.11
CA PHE A 627 13.62 62.55 -32.80
C PHE A 627 14.24 63.49 -31.77
N GLY A 628 13.41 64.41 -31.27
CA GLY A 628 13.83 65.50 -30.39
C GLY A 628 13.81 65.10 -28.91
N PRO A 629 14.44 65.90 -28.02
CA PRO A 629 14.43 65.63 -26.59
C PRO A 629 13.02 65.40 -26.04
N GLY A 630 12.83 64.28 -25.34
CA GLY A 630 11.54 63.84 -24.78
C GLY A 630 10.76 62.85 -25.66
N ASP A 631 11.07 62.76 -26.96
CA ASP A 631 10.48 61.76 -27.85
C ASP A 631 10.99 60.36 -27.47
N GLN A 632 10.14 59.34 -27.64
CA GLN A 632 10.45 57.95 -27.35
C GLN A 632 10.23 57.07 -28.57
N LEU A 633 11.08 56.05 -28.72
CA LEU A 633 10.99 54.99 -29.71
C LEU A 633 10.89 53.67 -28.97
N VAL A 634 9.86 52.88 -29.27
CA VAL A 634 9.62 51.56 -28.68
C VAL A 634 9.77 50.52 -29.79
N LEU A 635 10.73 49.62 -29.61
CA LEU A 635 11.02 48.48 -30.47
C LEU A 635 10.69 47.20 -29.69
N TYR A 636 10.01 46.26 -30.32
CA TYR A 636 9.51 45.07 -29.65
C TYR A 636 9.35 43.92 -30.65
N THR A 637 9.52 42.69 -30.18
CA THR A 637 9.23 41.48 -30.95
C THR A 637 7.75 41.10 -30.86
N ASP A 638 7.32 40.18 -31.72
CA ASP A 638 5.94 39.71 -31.80
C ASP A 638 5.49 39.03 -30.51
N GLY A 639 6.35 38.38 -29.74
CA GLY A 639 6.01 37.82 -28.43
C GLY A 639 5.44 38.84 -27.43
N LEU A 640 5.64 40.15 -27.63
CA LEU A 640 4.96 41.17 -26.81
C LEU A 640 3.47 41.29 -27.14
N VAL A 641 3.07 41.17 -28.42
CA VAL A 641 1.74 41.55 -28.93
C VAL A 641 0.97 40.39 -29.55
N GLU A 642 1.62 39.36 -30.08
CA GLU A 642 0.98 38.22 -30.71
C GLU A 642 0.45 37.24 -29.66
N THR A 643 -0.79 36.78 -29.86
CA THR A 643 -1.39 35.72 -29.03
C THR A 643 -2.27 34.84 -29.90
N ARG A 644 -2.50 33.58 -29.48
CA ARG A 644 -3.35 32.63 -30.23
C ARG A 644 -4.81 33.04 -30.35
N HIS A 645 -5.29 33.95 -29.51
CA HIS A 645 -6.72 34.20 -29.31
C HIS A 645 -7.16 35.64 -29.60
N HIS A 646 -6.23 36.59 -29.74
CA HIS A 646 -6.53 37.99 -30.02
C HIS A 646 -5.93 38.41 -31.36
N PRO A 647 -6.67 39.14 -32.21
CA PRO A 647 -6.11 39.77 -33.40
C PRO A 647 -4.94 40.70 -33.06
N ILE A 648 -3.94 40.76 -33.93
CA ILE A 648 -2.76 41.60 -33.72
C ILE A 648 -3.11 43.09 -33.62
N ASP A 649 -4.08 43.57 -34.40
CA ASP A 649 -4.49 44.98 -34.40
C ASP A 649 -5.03 45.42 -33.02
N GLU A 650 -5.88 44.60 -32.39
CA GLU A 650 -6.40 44.88 -31.04
C GLU A 650 -5.29 44.94 -30.00
N ARG A 651 -4.27 44.10 -30.16
CA ARG A 651 -3.12 44.02 -29.26
C ARG A 651 -2.19 45.22 -29.41
N LEU A 652 -2.00 45.68 -30.64
CA LEU A 652 -1.27 46.91 -30.96
C LEU A 652 -2.01 48.14 -30.39
N ASP A 653 -3.34 48.19 -30.47
CA ASP A 653 -4.12 49.27 -29.87
C ASP A 653 -3.97 49.33 -28.34
N ILE A 654 -3.92 48.16 -27.67
CA ILE A 654 -3.64 48.09 -26.22
C ILE A 654 -2.23 48.61 -25.92
N LEU A 655 -1.21 48.21 -26.70
CA LEU A 655 0.16 48.72 -26.57
C LEU A 655 0.21 50.25 -26.67
N LEU A 656 -0.47 50.84 -27.67
CA LEU A 656 -0.55 52.29 -27.82
C LEU A 656 -1.24 52.96 -26.62
N GLY A 657 -2.34 52.39 -26.12
CA GLY A 657 -3.04 52.90 -24.94
C GLY A 657 -2.20 52.89 -23.66
N LEU A 658 -1.36 51.87 -23.47
CA LEU A 658 -0.44 51.78 -22.33
C LEU A 658 0.70 52.80 -22.41
N LEU A 659 1.11 53.18 -23.62
CA LEU A 659 2.15 54.18 -23.88
C LEU A 659 1.66 55.64 -23.78
N ASP A 660 0.34 55.88 -23.72
CA ASP A 660 -0.27 57.22 -23.59
C ASP A 660 -0.18 57.82 -22.16
N ALA A 661 0.81 57.38 -21.36
CA ALA A 661 1.04 57.84 -20.00
C ALA A 661 2.20 58.86 -19.96
N PRO A 662 1.95 60.15 -19.64
CA PRO A 662 3.01 61.16 -19.64
C PRO A 662 4.05 60.95 -18.53
N ASN A 663 5.33 61.14 -18.87
CA ASN A 663 6.48 61.26 -17.95
C ASN A 663 6.78 60.07 -17.03
N ARG A 664 6.33 58.84 -17.34
CA ARG A 664 6.77 57.66 -16.59
C ARG A 664 8.26 57.36 -16.84
N PRO A 665 9.03 56.89 -15.84
CA PRO A 665 10.37 56.34 -16.07
C PRO A 665 10.36 55.20 -17.11
N LEU A 666 11.43 55.07 -17.90
CA LEU A 666 11.49 54.04 -18.96
C LEU A 666 11.44 52.62 -18.40
N GLU A 667 12.11 52.38 -17.28
CA GLU A 667 12.11 51.08 -16.58
C GLU A 667 10.69 50.65 -16.18
N GLU A 668 9.94 51.53 -15.51
CA GLU A 668 8.55 51.28 -15.11
C GLU A 668 7.61 51.13 -16.31
N THR A 669 7.94 51.77 -17.43
CA THR A 669 7.17 51.61 -18.68
C THR A 669 7.40 50.22 -19.25
N CYS A 670 8.64 49.73 -19.29
CA CYS A 670 8.94 48.36 -19.73
C CYS A 670 8.25 47.32 -18.85
N ASP A 671 8.33 47.47 -17.52
CA ASP A 671 7.72 46.52 -16.59
C ASP A 671 6.19 46.49 -16.72
N GLN A 672 5.55 47.64 -16.94
CA GLN A 672 4.10 47.70 -17.17
C GLN A 672 3.70 47.04 -18.49
N LEU A 673 4.41 47.32 -19.58
CA LEU A 673 4.12 46.72 -20.88
C LEU A 673 4.23 45.20 -20.81
N LEU A 674 5.28 44.69 -20.16
CA LEU A 674 5.42 43.25 -19.94
C LEU A 674 4.33 42.68 -19.04
N HIS A 675 3.88 43.40 -18.02
CA HIS A 675 2.84 42.91 -17.11
C HIS A 675 1.48 42.82 -17.80
N ASP A 676 1.08 43.87 -18.53
CA ASP A 676 -0.28 44.01 -19.06
C ASP A 676 -0.47 43.33 -20.43
N LEU A 677 0.58 43.30 -21.26
CA LEU A 677 0.49 42.66 -22.58
C LEU A 677 0.80 41.17 -22.51
N ARG A 678 1.53 40.68 -21.51
CA ARG A 678 1.88 39.26 -21.48
C ARG A 678 0.67 38.38 -21.16
N HIS A 679 0.38 37.43 -22.05
CA HIS A 679 -0.63 36.40 -21.80
C HIS A 679 0.02 35.15 -21.19
N PRO A 680 -0.62 34.47 -20.21
CA PRO A 680 -0.08 33.23 -19.60
C PRO A 680 0.18 32.11 -20.62
N ASP A 681 -0.59 32.09 -21.70
CA ASP A 681 -0.46 31.11 -22.79
C ASP A 681 0.49 31.56 -23.90
N ASN A 682 1.19 32.71 -23.76
CA ASN A 682 2.20 33.11 -24.75
C ASN A 682 3.51 32.39 -24.47
N HIS A 683 3.97 31.62 -25.46
CA HIS A 683 5.14 30.76 -25.34
C HIS A 683 6.38 31.36 -26.00
N ASP A 684 6.25 32.48 -26.72
CA ASP A 684 7.37 33.09 -27.42
C ASP A 684 8.25 33.96 -26.52
N ASP A 685 9.47 34.19 -26.98
CA ASP A 685 10.39 35.12 -26.35
C ASP A 685 9.92 36.57 -26.54
N ILE A 686 10.41 37.47 -25.68
CA ILE A 686 10.09 38.90 -25.78
C ILE A 686 11.37 39.69 -25.67
N ALA A 687 11.73 40.42 -26.72
CA ALA A 687 12.69 41.51 -26.65
C ALA A 687 11.94 42.85 -26.73
N LEU A 688 12.13 43.70 -25.71
CA LEU A 688 11.55 45.05 -25.64
C LEU A 688 12.68 46.05 -25.40
N LEU A 689 12.72 47.09 -26.22
CA LEU A 689 13.70 48.17 -26.16
C LEU A 689 13.00 49.52 -26.29
N ILE A 690 13.11 50.36 -25.26
CA ILE A 690 12.58 51.73 -25.26
C ILE A 690 13.74 52.71 -25.17
N ALA A 691 13.81 53.63 -26.13
CA ALA A 691 14.78 54.71 -26.14
C ALA A 691 14.08 56.07 -26.05
N ARG A 692 14.62 56.99 -25.24
CA ARG A 692 14.15 58.37 -25.09
C ARG A 692 15.28 59.33 -25.40
N ALA A 693 15.06 60.22 -26.36
CA ALA A 693 16.01 61.29 -26.64
C ALA A 693 16.12 62.25 -25.45
N GLN A 694 17.35 62.60 -25.08
CA GLN A 694 17.68 63.51 -24.00
C GLN A 694 18.28 64.80 -24.56
N PRO A 695 18.19 65.93 -23.83
CA PRO A 695 18.94 67.13 -24.19
C PRO A 695 20.43 66.83 -24.31
N PHE A 696 21.01 67.10 -25.48
CA PHE A 696 22.44 66.91 -25.74
C PHE A 696 23.10 68.27 -25.95
N THR A 697 24.17 68.54 -25.19
CA THR A 697 25.05 69.70 -25.41
C THR A 697 26.40 69.15 -25.85
N PRO A 698 26.87 69.43 -27.08
CA PRO A 698 28.15 68.91 -27.53
C PRO A 698 29.31 69.54 -26.74
N ASP A 699 30.26 68.72 -26.29
CA ASP A 699 31.50 69.21 -25.69
C ASP A 699 32.30 69.99 -26.73
N GLN A 700 32.82 71.16 -26.35
CA GLN A 700 33.45 72.13 -27.27
C GLN A 700 34.79 71.66 -27.90
N ASP A 701 35.30 70.48 -27.55
CA ASP A 701 36.63 70.02 -27.99
C ASP A 701 36.66 69.21 -29.31
N HIS A 702 35.50 68.92 -29.94
CA HIS A 702 35.45 68.14 -31.20
C HIS A 702 35.07 68.93 -32.46
N LEU A 703 35.05 70.27 -32.39
CA LEU A 703 34.82 71.14 -33.55
C LEU A 703 36.10 71.85 -33.98
N GLN A 704 37.03 71.13 -34.63
CA GLN A 704 37.88 71.74 -35.65
C GLN A 704 37.98 70.81 -36.88
N PRO A 705 37.89 71.37 -38.10
CA PRO A 705 37.78 70.62 -39.36
C PRO A 705 39.07 69.92 -39.79
#